data_AF-A0A7C7CYJ1-F1
#
_entry.id   AF-A0A7C7CYJ1-F1
#
_cell.length_a   1.000
_cell.length_b   1.000
_cell.length_c   1.000
_cell.angle_alpha   90.00
_cell.angle_beta   90.00
_cell.angle_gamma   90.00
#
_symmetry.space_group_name_H-M   'P 1'
#
loop_
_entity.id
_entity.type
_entity.pdbx_description
1 polymer ?
#
loop_
_entity_poly.entity_id
_entity_poly.type
_entity_poly.pdbx_seq_one_letter_code
_entity_poly.pdbx_strand_id
1 'polypeptide(L)'
;MAHVQKIAGVVALISILSAKDGTSSIANFGLEEFPITVSQNGKTSEAESGIVRTWSRIPNFKIPGDARAVAESFLAAHSKQMGFESRLSEPSFWYEKKSRGTTFETFQQAIDGIPVFRGDITITVNRENRVSFLRNNTREIDHVTSRSALLSPETARQIAVEQINPAAIRWEAEPILNYLVQDKTAYLTWVIEFETPDPLGDWRLFVDAVTGKVRALENRIIFDNGSGMIWDPDPLSSAYAEYGDAGFSDNNDGDTDQLNGERFTADLLDITYSGGVYQLLGPHVSVVDWDSPTVPVVTSDTPDGFVYTRTESGFEDVLVYYFIDMTQRYIQLIGFDNVNNEPQTSDPHGANGADNSYYFPGSDAIAWGEGGVDDAEDADVILHEYGHAIQHDQVPNWGGGHEGAMGEGFGDYWAGSHSLTISDHHSNWVFNWDGHNPFWSGRILDANYHYPENANGGVHDSGQLWSAGLWDCHLDPGISRENMDALVLQNHFMIGSSATMADAAAAIIQADIDMFGAEHYNMLVEHFGERGFIDPNDYPPMSDDMDPNPPSNLAAYSDENMPTSIQLTWDDPTELFGGGEIGTFQINISRDGEPISEVWEGVESYLDQGLSEGQSYYYSFVTQLVANDSTSYAVNVTGFAGGAPSILIWDMGNSSSNSEVILGAISAASGRSAYITDDLFMFGDDLTAAGFDAIFVLLGIYSNNHVLSEGAQVYALISYLESGSSLYMEGGDTWAYDTQTSLHPYFGIDGLADGTGDLSAVAGIAGTFTEGMDFSYSGENAWIDHLSPATETAFAVLENTNPAYFCGVANATDNYSTIGTSFQLGGLSGSEELTALVAAMLEFFDVGGAVPCENGDLNADGIIDVFDLIKIVNIILGIEPDPTEGELCAADYDDDGDIDIFDIIKVVNYILGIGAGQSVNWFDIDVLNQVVK
;
A
#
# COMPACT_ATOMS: atom_id res chain seq x y z
N MET A 1 10.22 15.29 53.94
CA MET A 1 10.82 14.00 53.51
C MET A 1 9.90 13.23 52.56
N ALA A 2 8.59 13.12 52.82
CA ALA A 2 7.64 12.48 51.89
C ALA A 2 7.48 13.17 50.51
N HIS A 3 7.75 14.48 50.39
CA HIS A 3 7.69 15.18 49.09
C HIS A 3 8.90 14.98 48.17
N VAL A 4 10.08 14.63 48.71
CA VAL A 4 11.30 14.45 47.89
C VAL A 4 11.37 13.02 47.31
N GLN A 5 10.79 12.03 47.99
CA GLN A 5 10.61 10.68 47.44
C GLN A 5 9.55 10.61 46.33
N LYS A 6 8.51 11.45 46.39
CA LYS A 6 7.52 11.55 45.30
C LYS A 6 8.10 12.12 44.01
N ILE A 7 9.02 13.08 44.09
CA ILE A 7 9.64 13.67 42.89
C ILE A 7 10.60 12.68 42.21
N ALA A 8 11.38 11.92 42.98
CA ALA A 8 12.25 10.87 42.42
C ALA A 8 11.44 9.70 41.81
N GLY A 9 10.33 9.32 42.44
CA GLY A 9 9.41 8.32 41.89
C GLY A 9 8.71 8.79 40.61
N VAL A 10 8.35 10.08 40.51
CA VAL A 10 7.76 10.67 39.31
C VAL A 10 8.77 10.81 38.17
N VAL A 11 10.02 11.18 38.45
CA VAL A 11 11.08 11.25 37.42
C VAL A 11 11.45 9.85 36.92
N ALA A 12 11.53 8.85 37.80
CA ALA A 12 11.72 7.45 37.40
C ALA A 12 10.52 6.94 36.57
N LEU A 13 9.28 7.30 36.94
CA LEU A 13 8.09 6.97 36.14
C LEU A 13 8.15 7.63 34.75
N ILE A 14 8.53 8.90 34.66
CA ILE A 14 8.68 9.63 33.39
C ILE A 14 9.78 9.02 32.52
N SER A 15 10.88 8.54 33.09
CA SER A 15 11.94 7.85 32.36
C SER A 15 11.57 6.44 31.92
N ILE A 16 10.73 5.74 32.68
CA ILE A 16 10.16 4.43 32.30
C ILE A 16 9.09 4.62 31.21
N LEU A 17 8.27 5.67 31.30
CA LEU A 17 7.29 6.04 30.27
C LEU A 17 7.98 6.48 28.97
N SER A 18 9.02 7.30 29.04
CA SER A 18 9.82 7.70 27.87
C SER A 18 10.53 6.53 27.16
N ALA A 19 10.78 5.43 27.87
CA ALA A 19 11.29 4.19 27.28
C ALA A 19 10.20 3.29 26.69
N LYS A 20 8.93 3.46 27.12
CA LYS A 20 7.76 2.89 26.42
C LYS A 20 7.46 3.69 25.14
N ASP A 21 7.55 5.02 25.20
CA ASP A 21 7.18 5.92 24.09
C ASP A 21 8.25 6.02 22.95
N GLY A 22 9.20 5.07 22.84
CA GLY A 22 10.22 5.03 21.77
C GLY A 22 11.17 6.26 21.66
N THR A 23 11.04 7.27 22.51
CA THR A 23 11.84 8.49 22.40
C THR A 23 13.31 8.25 22.78
N SER A 24 14.20 8.38 21.80
CA SER A 24 15.66 8.14 21.82
C SER A 24 16.50 9.01 22.78
N SER A 25 15.94 9.52 23.88
CA SER A 25 16.72 10.13 24.95
C SER A 25 17.02 9.08 26.02
N ILE A 26 18.28 8.61 26.03
CA ILE A 26 18.84 7.66 27.00
C ILE A 26 18.22 7.88 28.38
N ALA A 27 17.43 6.91 28.88
CA ALA A 27 16.81 6.95 30.20
C ALA A 27 17.89 6.87 31.30
N ASN A 28 18.59 7.99 31.52
CA ASN A 28 19.69 8.13 32.47
C ASN A 28 19.19 8.91 33.68
N PHE A 29 18.98 8.22 34.80
CA PHE A 29 18.72 8.85 36.07
C PHE A 29 19.95 8.76 36.97
N GLY A 30 20.36 9.89 37.56
CA GLY A 30 21.33 9.92 38.67
C GLY A 30 22.79 9.64 38.30
N LEU A 31 23.14 9.49 37.02
CA LEU A 31 24.54 9.40 36.59
C LEU A 31 25.14 10.80 36.37
N GLU A 32 26.30 11.05 36.96
CA GLU A 32 27.01 12.32 36.75
C GLU A 32 27.76 12.34 35.42
N GLU A 33 27.44 13.33 34.60
CA GLU A 33 28.26 13.72 33.46
C GLU A 33 29.67 14.14 33.89
N PHE A 34 30.63 14.07 32.97
CA PHE A 34 31.97 14.56 33.25
C PHE A 34 32.01 16.09 33.26
N PRO A 35 32.72 16.72 34.21
CA PRO A 35 32.76 18.18 34.31
C PRO A 35 33.35 18.84 33.06
N ILE A 36 32.90 20.07 32.77
CA ILE A 36 33.43 20.90 31.67
C ILE A 36 34.96 21.01 31.79
N THR A 37 35.65 20.87 30.66
CA THR A 37 37.11 20.88 30.62
C THR A 37 37.66 22.10 29.88
N VAL A 38 38.88 22.49 30.26
CA VAL A 38 39.66 23.55 29.61
C VAL A 38 40.95 22.93 29.07
N SER A 39 41.29 23.28 27.82
CA SER A 39 42.49 22.78 27.14
C SER A 39 43.60 23.84 27.08
N GLN A 40 44.80 23.46 27.50
CA GLN A 40 45.99 24.30 27.38
C GLN A 40 47.25 23.44 27.19
N ASN A 41 48.07 23.77 26.18
CA ASN A 41 49.38 23.14 25.95
C ASN A 41 49.35 21.60 25.86
N GLY A 42 48.33 21.03 25.21
CA GLY A 42 48.18 19.58 25.05
C GLY A 42 47.63 18.86 26.28
N LYS A 43 47.23 19.59 27.32
CA LYS A 43 46.63 19.08 28.55
C LYS A 43 45.21 19.61 28.70
N THR A 44 44.26 18.72 28.96
CA THR A 44 42.86 19.06 29.22
C THR A 44 42.57 18.76 30.68
N SER A 45 42.07 19.75 31.42
CA SER A 45 41.75 19.62 32.85
C SER A 45 40.35 20.12 33.13
N GLU A 46 39.68 19.60 34.16
CA GLU A 46 38.40 20.13 34.61
C GLU A 46 38.51 21.60 35.03
N ALA A 47 37.50 22.39 34.68
CA ALA A 47 37.46 23.82 34.96
C ALA A 47 37.47 24.11 36.48
N GLU A 48 36.80 23.29 37.28
CA GLU A 48 36.62 23.53 38.72
C GLU A 48 37.65 22.80 39.58
N SER A 49 37.78 21.48 39.45
CA SER A 49 38.68 20.67 40.29
C SER A 49 40.16 20.75 39.86
N GLY A 50 40.41 21.11 38.60
CA GLY A 50 41.75 21.05 38.01
C GLY A 50 42.28 19.63 37.77
N ILE A 51 41.44 18.60 37.93
CA ILE A 51 41.80 17.21 37.60
C ILE A 51 42.09 17.10 36.10
N VAL A 52 43.20 16.45 35.78
CA VAL A 52 43.67 16.29 34.41
C VAL A 52 42.90 15.17 33.76
N ARG A 53 42.15 15.44 32.69
CA ARG A 53 41.34 14.45 31.95
C ARG A 53 42.08 13.83 30.78
N THR A 54 42.89 14.62 30.08
CA THR A 54 43.81 14.12 29.05
C THR A 54 45.13 14.87 29.09
N TRP A 55 46.22 14.18 28.80
CA TRP A 55 47.53 14.83 28.63
C TRP A 55 48.27 14.21 27.46
N SER A 56 48.47 15.03 26.43
CA SER A 56 49.25 14.75 25.23
C SER A 56 50.53 15.60 25.22
N ARG A 57 51.51 15.22 24.38
CA ARG A 57 52.81 15.92 24.29
C ARG A 57 53.51 16.03 25.66
N ILE A 58 53.39 14.98 26.46
CA ILE A 58 53.96 14.92 27.81
C ILE A 58 55.49 15.13 27.71
N PRO A 59 56.08 16.08 28.45
CA PRO A 59 57.53 16.26 28.49
C PRO A 59 58.22 14.95 28.87
N ASN A 60 59.40 14.67 28.31
CA ASN A 60 60.11 13.39 28.45
C ASN A 60 60.07 12.81 29.88
N PHE A 61 59.12 11.91 30.14
CA PHE A 61 59.01 11.17 31.39
C PHE A 61 59.35 9.71 31.12
N LYS A 62 60.54 9.32 31.56
CA LYS A 62 61.10 7.98 31.40
C LYS A 62 61.93 7.64 32.62
N ILE A 63 61.73 6.44 33.14
CA ILE A 63 62.55 5.87 34.21
C ILE A 63 63.04 4.48 33.81
N PRO A 64 64.09 3.93 34.46
CA PRO A 64 64.47 2.53 34.31
C PRO A 64 63.36 1.60 34.83
N GLY A 65 62.96 0.61 34.04
CA GLY A 65 61.89 -0.34 34.38
C GLY A 65 61.12 -0.78 33.14
N ASP A 66 60.14 -1.67 33.35
CA ASP A 66 59.13 -1.99 32.34
C ASP A 66 58.08 -0.86 32.24
N ALA A 67 57.17 -0.98 31.28
CA ALA A 67 56.14 0.03 31.01
C ALA A 67 55.26 0.30 32.24
N ARG A 68 54.91 -0.76 32.98
CA ARG A 68 54.15 -0.67 34.23
C ARG A 68 54.88 0.15 35.29
N ALA A 69 56.17 -0.12 35.56
CA ALA A 69 56.94 0.66 36.53
C ALA A 69 57.02 2.14 36.12
N VAL A 70 57.16 2.43 34.82
CA VAL A 70 57.15 3.80 34.27
C VAL A 70 55.79 4.47 34.51
N ALA A 71 54.69 3.77 34.26
CA ALA A 71 53.34 4.28 34.44
C ALA A 71 53.00 4.51 35.92
N GLU A 72 53.30 3.56 36.81
CA GLU A 72 53.13 3.69 38.26
C GLU A 72 53.91 4.89 38.81
N SER A 73 55.14 5.09 38.34
CA SER A 73 55.96 6.22 38.75
C SER A 73 55.45 7.56 38.22
N PHE A 74 54.91 7.58 37.00
CA PHE A 74 54.25 8.77 36.45
C PHE A 74 53.01 9.14 37.25
N LEU A 75 52.17 8.15 37.56
CA LEU A 75 50.96 8.33 38.36
C LEU A 75 51.29 8.81 39.77
N ALA A 76 52.29 8.23 40.43
CA ALA A 76 52.75 8.65 41.75
C ALA A 76 53.25 10.11 41.75
N ALA A 77 54.05 10.48 40.74
CA ALA A 77 54.59 11.84 40.60
C ALA A 77 53.52 12.91 40.35
N HIS A 78 52.36 12.53 39.82
CA HIS A 78 51.27 13.45 39.47
C HIS A 78 49.95 13.15 40.20
N SER A 79 49.97 12.36 41.27
CA SER A 79 48.79 11.82 41.99
C SER A 79 47.71 12.87 42.30
N LYS A 80 48.09 14.06 42.78
CA LYS A 80 47.15 15.18 43.04
C LYS A 80 46.43 15.64 41.76
N GLN A 81 47.16 15.77 40.65
CA GLN A 81 46.58 16.16 39.35
C GLN A 81 45.67 15.07 38.76
N MET A 82 45.77 13.84 39.26
CA MET A 82 44.97 12.70 38.83
C MET A 82 43.77 12.42 39.76
N GLY A 83 43.47 13.32 40.70
CA GLY A 83 42.29 13.22 41.58
C GLY A 83 42.51 12.46 42.90
N PHE A 84 43.75 12.10 43.26
CA PHE A 84 44.03 11.32 44.48
C PHE A 84 44.45 12.18 45.70
N GLU A 85 44.02 13.43 45.77
CA GLU A 85 44.45 14.36 46.85
C GLU A 85 43.87 13.99 48.23
N SER A 86 42.60 13.58 48.30
CA SER A 86 41.92 13.27 49.57
C SER A 86 42.40 11.99 50.26
N ARG A 87 43.20 11.16 49.56
CA ARG A 87 43.61 9.80 49.98
C ARG A 87 42.46 8.87 50.36
N LEU A 88 41.23 9.22 50.00
CA LEU A 88 40.05 8.38 50.22
C LEU A 88 39.98 7.23 49.20
N SER A 89 40.57 7.42 48.04
CA SER A 89 40.72 6.43 46.99
C SER A 89 42.18 6.28 46.56
N GLU A 90 42.51 5.14 46.00
CA GLU A 90 43.84 4.81 45.47
C GLU A 90 43.74 4.17 44.08
N PRO A 91 44.77 4.33 43.22
CA PRO A 91 44.84 3.61 41.98
C PRO A 91 45.39 2.19 42.20
N SER A 92 44.66 1.18 41.74
CA SER A 92 45.14 -0.20 41.65
C SER A 92 45.36 -0.59 40.19
N PHE A 93 46.49 -1.25 39.88
CA PHE A 93 46.71 -1.77 38.53
C PHE A 93 45.57 -2.71 38.13
N TRP A 94 45.01 -2.50 36.94
CA TRP A 94 43.89 -3.27 36.44
C TRP A 94 44.30 -4.21 35.32
N TYR A 95 44.79 -3.68 34.19
CA TYR A 95 45.28 -4.49 33.08
C TYR A 95 46.30 -3.77 32.21
N GLU A 96 47.02 -4.55 31.41
CA GLU A 96 47.96 -4.10 30.38
C GLU A 96 47.43 -4.49 28.99
N LYS A 97 47.50 -3.57 28.01
CA LYS A 97 47.36 -3.89 26.58
C LYS A 97 48.62 -3.46 25.82
N LYS A 98 48.98 -4.18 24.75
CA LYS A 98 50.15 -3.88 23.91
C LYS A 98 49.75 -3.78 22.45
N SER A 99 50.22 -2.75 21.75
CA SER A 99 50.03 -2.61 20.31
C SER A 99 51.25 -1.96 19.66
N ARG A 100 51.80 -2.63 18.65
CA ARG A 100 52.91 -2.13 17.81
C ARG A 100 54.05 -1.50 18.64
N GLY A 101 54.50 -2.14 19.72
CA GLY A 101 55.58 -1.66 20.58
C GLY A 101 55.23 -0.48 21.51
N THR A 102 53.95 -0.15 21.64
CA THR A 102 53.39 0.75 22.66
C THR A 102 52.62 -0.08 23.68
N THR A 103 52.73 0.27 24.94
CA THR A 103 52.00 -0.37 26.04
C THR A 103 50.99 0.61 26.64
N PHE A 104 49.82 0.11 27.02
CA PHE A 104 48.73 0.84 27.65
C PHE A 104 48.50 0.23 29.03
N GLU A 105 48.89 0.96 30.06
CA GLU A 105 48.78 0.55 31.46
C GLU A 105 47.54 1.20 32.06
N THR A 106 46.56 0.40 32.47
CA THR A 106 45.28 0.90 33.02
C THR A 106 45.20 0.65 34.52
N PHE A 107 44.79 1.67 35.27
CA PHE A 107 44.61 1.65 36.72
C PHE A 107 43.16 1.96 37.07
N GLN A 108 42.57 1.18 37.97
CA GLN A 108 41.24 1.39 38.51
C GLN A 108 41.34 2.22 39.79
N GLN A 109 40.55 3.29 39.91
CA GLN A 109 40.33 3.99 41.17
C GLN A 109 39.48 3.10 42.07
N ALA A 110 39.93 2.89 43.29
CA ALA A 110 39.26 2.06 44.27
C ALA A 110 39.26 2.72 45.65
N ILE A 111 38.26 2.36 46.47
CA ILE A 111 38.17 2.70 47.89
C ILE A 111 38.15 1.37 48.65
N ASP A 112 39.18 1.13 49.47
CA ASP A 112 39.37 -0.14 50.19
C ASP A 112 39.32 -1.39 49.29
N GLY A 113 39.81 -1.28 48.05
CA GLY A 113 39.80 -2.36 47.06
C GLY A 113 38.47 -2.56 46.30
N ILE A 114 37.43 -1.78 46.61
CA ILE A 114 36.18 -1.76 45.85
C ILE A 114 36.29 -0.69 44.75
N PRO A 115 35.99 -1.03 43.48
CA PRO A 115 36.13 -0.09 42.37
C PRO A 115 35.17 1.11 42.52
N VAL A 116 35.58 2.25 41.95
CA VAL A 116 34.74 3.42 41.69
C VAL A 116 34.23 3.35 40.24
N PHE A 117 32.93 3.53 40.04
CA PHE A 117 32.29 3.34 38.74
C PHE A 117 32.85 4.33 37.71
N ARG A 118 33.28 3.81 36.55
CA ARG A 118 33.97 4.55 35.48
C ARG A 118 35.18 5.39 35.96
N GLY A 119 35.78 5.05 37.10
CA GLY A 119 36.96 5.72 37.65
C GLY A 119 38.25 5.03 37.23
N ASP A 120 38.72 5.20 36.00
CA ASP A 120 39.95 4.57 35.51
C ASP A 120 40.99 5.58 34.98
N ILE A 121 42.25 5.15 34.91
CA ILE A 121 43.35 5.91 34.31
C ILE A 121 44.13 5.01 33.36
N THR A 122 44.25 5.43 32.11
CA THR A 122 45.11 4.77 31.12
C THR A 122 46.35 5.62 30.83
N ILE A 123 47.54 5.05 31.03
CA ILE A 123 48.84 5.65 30.71
C ILE A 123 49.46 4.92 29.51
N THR A 124 49.74 5.67 28.45
CA THR A 124 50.39 5.13 27.25
C THR A 124 51.90 5.30 27.33
N VAL A 125 52.63 4.20 27.25
CA VAL A 125 54.11 4.14 27.21
C VAL A 125 54.54 3.71 25.82
N ASN A 126 55.24 4.57 25.09
CA ASN A 126 55.62 4.29 23.71
C ASN A 126 56.88 3.40 23.58
N ARG A 127 57.28 3.12 22.35
CA ARG A 127 58.47 2.29 22.00
C ARG A 127 59.79 2.74 22.63
N GLU A 128 59.90 4.01 23.01
CA GLU A 128 61.09 4.54 23.67
C GLU A 128 61.05 4.39 25.19
N ASN A 129 60.04 3.70 25.73
CA ASN A 129 59.75 3.54 27.15
C ASN A 129 59.52 4.88 27.87
N ARG A 130 58.89 5.84 27.18
CA ARG A 130 58.46 7.13 27.76
C ARG A 130 56.93 7.22 27.77
N VAL A 131 56.38 7.91 28.77
CA VAL A 131 54.96 8.24 28.80
C VAL A 131 54.67 9.23 27.67
N SER A 132 53.76 8.86 26.77
CA SER A 132 53.42 9.66 25.59
C SER A 132 52.01 10.25 25.65
N PHE A 133 51.10 9.60 26.36
CA PHE A 133 49.71 10.03 26.49
C PHE A 133 49.09 9.52 27.81
N LEU A 134 48.07 10.23 28.28
CA LEU A 134 47.29 9.89 29.46
C LEU A 134 45.80 10.17 29.18
N ARG A 135 44.93 9.23 29.55
CA ARG A 135 43.49 9.42 29.73
C ARG A 135 43.13 9.14 31.18
N ASN A 136 42.34 10.01 31.80
CA ASN A 136 41.97 9.90 33.22
C ASN A 136 40.47 10.20 33.42
N ASN A 137 39.75 9.19 33.90
CA ASN A 137 38.32 9.20 34.22
C ASN A 137 38.05 9.17 35.75
N THR A 138 39.05 9.35 36.61
CA THR A 138 38.84 9.37 38.08
C THR A 138 37.82 10.40 38.52
N ARG A 139 37.13 10.11 39.63
CA ARG A 139 36.18 11.01 40.25
C ARG A 139 36.81 11.68 41.46
N GLU A 140 36.52 12.97 41.66
CA GLU A 140 36.88 13.67 42.90
C GLU A 140 35.97 13.19 44.03
N ILE A 141 36.56 12.86 45.18
CA ILE A 141 35.83 12.28 46.32
C ILE A 141 36.23 13.01 47.59
N ASP A 142 35.25 13.66 48.22
CA ASP A 142 35.37 14.35 49.50
C ASP A 142 34.73 13.56 50.64
N HIS A 143 33.72 12.74 50.33
CA HIS A 143 32.98 11.98 51.32
C HIS A 143 32.71 10.54 50.86
N VAL A 144 32.75 9.59 51.80
CA VAL A 144 32.38 8.18 51.58
C VAL A 144 31.29 7.86 52.60
N THR A 145 30.13 7.43 52.13
CA THR A 145 28.94 7.22 52.98
C THR A 145 29.01 5.95 53.82
N SER A 146 29.48 4.85 53.24
CA SER A 146 29.65 3.56 53.90
C SER A 146 30.82 2.80 53.29
N ARG A 147 31.43 1.91 54.07
CA ARG A 147 32.51 0.98 53.65
C ARG A 147 32.10 -0.48 53.75
N SER A 148 30.85 -0.75 54.08
CA SER A 148 30.32 -2.11 54.21
C SER A 148 28.87 -2.15 53.75
N ALA A 149 28.54 -3.15 52.93
CA ALA A 149 27.17 -3.42 52.53
C ALA A 149 26.36 -3.97 53.72
N LEU A 150 25.16 -3.44 53.94
CA LEU A 150 24.20 -4.02 54.90
C LEU A 150 23.14 -4.86 54.20
N LEU A 151 22.86 -4.59 52.93
CA LEU A 151 21.97 -5.38 52.08
C LEU A 151 22.76 -6.46 51.34
N SER A 152 22.14 -7.64 51.22
CA SER A 152 22.66 -8.70 50.36
C SER A 152 22.51 -8.33 48.88
N PRO A 153 23.34 -8.92 47.99
CA PRO A 153 23.17 -8.77 46.54
C PRO A 153 21.77 -9.20 46.08
N GLU A 154 21.21 -10.26 46.66
CA GLU A 154 19.86 -10.75 46.33
C GLU A 154 18.76 -9.74 46.68
N THR A 155 18.84 -9.09 47.85
CA THR A 155 17.87 -8.05 48.22
C THR A 155 18.00 -6.84 47.31
N ALA A 156 19.22 -6.47 46.91
CA ALA A 156 19.43 -5.40 45.95
C ALA A 156 18.89 -5.75 44.55
N ARG A 157 19.07 -7.01 44.11
CA ARG A 157 18.48 -7.54 42.88
C ARG A 157 16.96 -7.44 42.90
N GLN A 158 16.30 -7.89 43.97
CA GLN A 158 14.85 -7.79 44.12
C GLN A 158 14.35 -6.35 43.99
N ILE A 159 15.00 -5.41 44.67
CA ILE A 159 14.66 -3.98 44.57
C ILE A 159 14.82 -3.47 43.14
N ALA A 160 15.87 -3.89 42.44
CA ALA A 160 16.11 -3.47 41.07
C ALA A 160 15.07 -4.02 40.09
N VAL A 161 14.70 -5.29 40.23
CA VAL A 161 13.65 -5.94 39.41
C VAL A 161 12.28 -5.32 39.71
N GLU A 162 11.94 -5.08 40.97
CA GLU A 162 10.70 -4.37 41.36
C GLU A 162 10.64 -2.93 40.81
N GLN A 163 11.79 -2.28 40.64
CA GLN A 163 11.86 -0.91 40.10
C GLN A 163 11.54 -0.85 38.59
N ILE A 164 11.90 -1.89 37.82
CA ILE A 164 11.60 -2.00 36.39
C ILE A 164 10.25 -2.67 36.14
N ASN A 165 9.87 -3.61 36.99
CA ASN A 165 8.67 -4.43 36.87
C ASN A 165 8.55 -5.15 35.50
N PRO A 166 9.56 -5.97 35.10
CA PRO A 166 9.56 -6.59 33.79
C PRO A 166 8.68 -7.84 33.72
N ALA A 167 8.19 -8.14 32.51
CA ALA A 167 7.46 -9.38 32.23
C ALA A 167 8.38 -10.62 32.35
N ALA A 168 9.61 -10.53 31.82
CA ALA A 168 10.61 -11.59 31.89
C ALA A 168 12.05 -11.03 31.97
N ILE A 169 13.00 -11.86 32.42
CA ILE A 169 14.44 -11.55 32.41
C ILE A 169 15.13 -12.56 31.47
N ARG A 170 15.79 -12.05 30.42
CA ARG A 170 16.51 -12.87 29.42
C ARG A 170 17.92 -13.20 29.86
N TRP A 171 18.58 -12.23 30.45
CA TRP A 171 19.95 -12.35 30.93
C TRP A 171 20.13 -11.51 32.19
N GLU A 172 20.99 -11.97 33.10
CA GLU A 172 21.37 -11.20 34.28
C GLU A 172 22.86 -11.40 34.61
N ALA A 173 23.52 -10.33 35.05
CA ALA A 173 24.87 -10.39 35.56
C ALA A 173 24.88 -10.67 37.06
N GLU A 174 25.96 -11.28 37.56
CA GLU A 174 26.23 -11.35 38.98
C GLU A 174 26.34 -9.95 39.59
N PRO A 175 25.58 -9.62 40.66
CA PRO A 175 25.66 -8.33 41.32
C PRO A 175 27.08 -8.00 41.78
N ILE A 176 27.61 -6.86 41.32
CA ILE A 176 28.95 -6.39 41.72
C ILE A 176 28.86 -5.20 42.66
N LEU A 177 29.73 -5.18 43.66
CA LEU A 177 29.84 -4.06 44.58
C LEU A 177 30.73 -2.97 43.98
N ASN A 178 30.24 -1.73 43.97
CA ASN A 178 30.94 -0.59 43.39
C ASN A 178 30.65 0.69 44.20
N TYR A 179 31.45 1.73 44.00
CA TYR A 179 31.14 3.08 44.45
C TYR A 179 30.63 3.95 43.30
N LEU A 180 29.39 4.43 43.42
CA LEU A 180 28.85 5.50 42.58
C LEU A 180 29.15 6.86 43.22
N VAL A 181 29.78 7.77 42.47
CA VAL A 181 30.08 9.14 42.97
C VAL A 181 29.01 10.10 42.47
N GLN A 182 28.39 10.82 43.41
CA GLN A 182 27.42 11.89 43.16
C GLN A 182 27.75 13.06 44.10
N ASP A 183 27.88 14.28 43.59
CA ASP A 183 28.27 15.49 44.29
C ASP A 183 29.53 15.28 45.17
N LYS A 184 30.57 14.70 44.58
CA LYS A 184 31.83 14.30 45.27
C LYS A 184 31.65 13.35 46.46
N THR A 185 30.48 12.74 46.60
CA THR A 185 30.14 11.75 47.63
C THR A 185 30.10 10.36 47.00
N ALA A 186 30.93 9.45 47.50
CA ALA A 186 30.94 8.06 47.11
C ALA A 186 29.89 7.26 47.90
N TYR A 187 28.91 6.70 47.17
CA TYR A 187 27.88 5.81 47.67
C TYR A 187 28.26 4.37 47.35
N LEU A 188 28.28 3.52 48.38
CA LEU A 188 28.48 2.09 48.17
C LEU A 188 27.19 1.50 47.60
N THR A 189 27.27 0.90 46.41
CA THR A 189 26.12 0.41 45.65
C THR A 189 26.34 -1.00 45.14
N TRP A 190 25.29 -1.81 45.13
CA TRP A 190 25.20 -2.98 44.27
C TRP A 190 24.83 -2.52 42.86
N VAL A 191 25.63 -2.92 41.87
CA VAL A 191 25.30 -2.74 40.46
C VAL A 191 24.57 -4.01 40.03
N ILE A 192 23.32 -3.85 39.62
CA ILE A 192 22.47 -4.92 39.12
C ILE A 192 22.29 -4.68 37.63
N GLU A 193 22.60 -5.69 36.82
CA GLU A 193 22.48 -5.63 35.36
C GLU A 193 21.61 -6.78 34.87
N PHE A 194 20.60 -6.49 34.06
CA PHE A 194 19.72 -7.48 33.46
C PHE A 194 19.03 -6.97 32.20
N GLU A 195 18.66 -7.91 31.34
CA GLU A 195 18.00 -7.66 30.06
C GLU A 195 16.54 -8.14 30.11
N THR A 196 15.62 -7.34 29.57
CA THR A 196 14.18 -7.63 29.59
C THR A 196 13.55 -7.35 28.22
N PRO A 197 12.56 -8.17 27.80
CA PRO A 197 11.81 -7.92 26.57
C PRO A 197 10.72 -6.85 26.74
N ASP A 198 10.05 -6.83 27.90
CA ASP A 198 9.05 -5.81 28.25
C ASP A 198 9.25 -5.37 29.71
N PRO A 199 9.46 -4.06 29.98
CA PRO A 199 9.81 -3.05 28.97
C PRO A 199 11.17 -3.39 28.34
N LEU A 200 11.35 -3.14 27.04
CA LEU A 200 12.59 -3.46 26.34
C LEU A 200 13.78 -2.70 26.95
N GLY A 201 14.82 -3.41 27.39
CA GLY A 201 15.97 -2.75 28.00
C GLY A 201 17.15 -3.64 28.36
N ASP A 202 18.36 -3.06 28.24
CA ASP A 202 19.58 -3.50 28.91
C ASP A 202 19.79 -2.61 30.14
N TRP A 203 19.21 -3.04 31.26
CA TRP A 203 19.12 -2.24 32.47
C TRP A 203 20.39 -2.36 33.31
N ARG A 204 20.91 -1.21 33.78
CA ARG A 204 21.90 -1.15 34.86
C ARG A 204 21.39 -0.25 35.97
N LEU A 205 21.18 -0.82 37.16
CA LEU A 205 20.72 -0.10 38.35
C LEU A 205 21.81 -0.08 39.44
N PHE A 206 21.90 1.06 40.12
CA PHE A 206 22.81 1.27 41.26
C PHE A 206 22.00 1.34 42.55
N VAL A 207 21.88 0.22 43.25
CA VAL A 207 21.11 0.11 44.49
C VAL A 207 22.04 0.39 45.68
N ASP A 208 21.73 1.42 46.47
CA ASP A 208 22.49 1.78 47.68
C ASP A 208 22.57 0.58 48.63
N ALA A 209 23.80 0.11 48.89
CA ALA A 209 24.05 -1.16 49.57
C ALA A 209 23.72 -1.12 51.07
N VAL A 210 23.27 0.02 51.59
CA VAL A 210 22.87 0.23 52.99
C VAL A 210 21.36 0.47 53.08
N THR A 211 20.82 1.33 52.21
CA THR A 211 19.46 1.85 52.32
C THR A 211 18.47 1.21 51.35
N GLY A 212 18.96 0.56 50.29
CA GLY A 212 18.13 -0.01 49.23
C GLY A 212 17.58 1.03 48.25
N LYS A 213 17.97 2.30 48.38
CA LYS A 213 17.55 3.34 47.43
C LYS A 213 18.23 3.13 46.07
N VAL A 214 17.47 3.10 44.98
CA VAL A 214 18.01 3.22 43.62
C VAL A 214 18.59 4.62 43.42
N ARG A 215 19.92 4.69 43.26
CA ARG A 215 20.70 5.93 43.16
C ARG A 215 20.89 6.39 41.73
N ALA A 216 20.98 5.44 40.82
CA ALA A 216 21.07 5.67 39.39
C ALA A 216 20.49 4.46 38.64
N LEU A 217 20.04 4.72 37.41
CA LEU A 217 19.52 3.76 36.46
C LEU A 217 19.92 4.24 35.06
N GLU A 218 20.42 3.33 34.23
CA GLU A 218 20.60 3.52 32.79
C GLU A 218 19.96 2.35 32.02
N ASN A 219 19.21 2.66 30.96
CA ASN A 219 18.96 1.71 29.87
C ASN A 219 20.11 1.86 28.87
N ARG A 220 20.82 0.77 28.57
CA ARG A 220 22.04 0.75 27.74
C ARG A 220 21.79 0.33 26.30
N ILE A 221 20.54 0.09 25.92
CA ILE A 221 20.19 -0.18 24.52
C ILE A 221 20.71 0.95 23.64
N ILE A 222 21.34 0.56 22.55
CA ILE A 222 21.72 1.44 21.45
C ILE A 222 20.87 0.99 20.28
N PHE A 223 20.02 1.89 19.80
CA PHE A 223 19.34 1.72 18.53
C PHE A 223 20.28 2.20 17.42
N ASP A 224 20.33 1.45 16.33
CA ASP A 224 21.00 1.83 15.09
C ASP A 224 20.05 1.56 13.92
N ASN A 225 20.33 2.15 12.76
CA ASN A 225 19.61 1.80 11.54
C ASN A 225 20.45 0.80 10.76
N GLY A 226 19.78 -0.22 10.23
CA GLY A 226 20.38 -1.25 9.38
C GLY A 226 19.56 -1.46 8.11
N SER A 227 19.80 -2.60 7.47
CA SER A 227 19.04 -2.99 6.28
C SER A 227 18.83 -4.50 6.22
N GLY A 228 17.70 -4.90 5.65
CA GLY A 228 17.38 -6.29 5.35
C GLY A 228 16.75 -6.46 3.98
N MET A 229 16.58 -7.71 3.54
CA MET A 229 15.84 -8.04 2.32
C MET A 229 14.42 -8.45 2.68
N ILE A 230 13.44 -7.93 1.94
CA ILE A 230 12.00 -8.21 2.10
C ILE A 230 11.32 -8.39 0.74
N TRP A 231 10.11 -8.96 0.75
CA TRP A 231 9.06 -8.72 -0.24
C TRP A 231 8.11 -7.63 0.28
N ASP A 232 7.42 -6.92 -0.62
CA ASP A 232 6.41 -5.91 -0.25
C ASP A 232 5.37 -5.75 -1.38
N PRO A 233 4.09 -5.96 -1.07
CA PRO A 233 3.63 -6.67 0.14
C PRO A 233 4.10 -8.14 0.12
N ASP A 234 4.18 -8.72 -1.08
CA ASP A 234 4.47 -10.12 -1.32
C ASP A 234 5.08 -10.29 -2.74
N PRO A 235 5.63 -11.46 -3.10
CA PRO A 235 6.33 -11.64 -4.37
C PRO A 235 5.41 -11.78 -5.60
N LEU A 236 4.12 -12.07 -5.43
CA LEU A 236 3.16 -12.13 -6.54
C LEU A 236 2.72 -10.71 -6.93
N SER A 237 2.38 -9.89 -5.94
CA SER A 237 1.93 -8.53 -6.16
C SER A 237 3.01 -7.65 -6.79
N SER A 238 4.28 -7.80 -6.38
CA SER A 238 5.39 -7.05 -7.00
C SER A 238 5.75 -7.54 -8.41
N ALA A 239 5.55 -8.83 -8.67
CA ALA A 239 5.87 -9.45 -9.95
C ALA A 239 4.74 -9.36 -10.98
N TYR A 240 3.53 -8.98 -10.58
CA TYR A 240 2.30 -9.18 -11.36
C TYR A 240 2.18 -10.63 -11.84
N ALA A 241 2.37 -11.58 -10.91
CA ALA A 241 2.39 -13.02 -11.18
C ALA A 241 1.25 -13.75 -10.45
N GLU A 242 0.90 -14.93 -10.93
CA GLU A 242 -0.08 -15.81 -10.29
C GLU A 242 0.60 -16.90 -9.47
N TYR A 243 -0.04 -17.35 -8.39
CA TYR A 243 0.44 -18.52 -7.68
C TYR A 243 0.41 -19.75 -8.60
N GLY A 244 1.56 -20.40 -8.74
CA GLY A 244 1.77 -21.55 -9.63
C GLY A 244 2.44 -21.19 -10.95
N ASP A 245 2.63 -19.90 -11.26
CA ASP A 245 3.46 -19.47 -12.38
C ASP A 245 4.89 -19.98 -12.27
N ALA A 246 5.61 -19.98 -13.39
CA ALA A 246 6.95 -20.55 -13.48
C ALA A 246 7.94 -19.85 -12.54
N GLY A 247 8.14 -20.42 -11.36
CA GLY A 247 9.01 -19.90 -10.31
C GLY A 247 8.27 -19.31 -9.10
N PHE A 248 6.95 -19.14 -9.15
CA PHE A 248 6.10 -18.53 -8.12
C PHE A 248 5.23 -19.58 -7.45
N SER A 249 5.82 -20.36 -6.56
CA SER A 249 5.09 -21.38 -5.78
C SER A 249 5.86 -21.66 -4.51
N ASP A 250 5.16 -22.09 -3.46
CA ASP A 250 5.79 -22.39 -2.18
C ASP A 250 6.99 -23.36 -2.32
N ASN A 251 6.87 -24.44 -3.09
CA ASN A 251 8.00 -25.34 -3.34
C ASN A 251 8.72 -25.82 -2.05
N ASN A 252 8.01 -25.87 -0.91
CA ASN A 252 8.52 -26.23 0.41
C ASN A 252 9.76 -25.38 0.78
N ASP A 253 9.56 -24.06 0.91
CA ASP A 253 10.57 -22.99 1.10
C ASP A 253 11.62 -22.88 0.00
N GLY A 254 11.43 -23.57 -1.12
CA GLY A 254 12.45 -23.67 -2.14
C GLY A 254 12.61 -22.39 -2.95
N ASP A 255 13.79 -21.78 -2.89
CA ASP A 255 14.17 -20.62 -3.71
C ASP A 255 14.01 -20.84 -5.23
N THR A 256 13.63 -19.77 -5.93
CA THR A 256 13.67 -19.64 -7.39
C THR A 256 14.37 -18.33 -7.78
N ASP A 257 14.83 -18.22 -9.03
CA ASP A 257 15.43 -16.96 -9.50
C ASP A 257 14.38 -15.82 -9.52
N GLN A 258 13.11 -16.17 -9.73
CA GLN A 258 11.95 -15.29 -9.74
C GLN A 258 11.67 -14.73 -8.34
N LEU A 259 11.40 -15.60 -7.36
CA LEU A 259 11.14 -15.19 -5.96
C LEU A 259 12.32 -14.38 -5.38
N ASN A 260 13.55 -14.76 -5.71
CA ASN A 260 14.74 -14.02 -5.29
C ASN A 260 14.88 -12.65 -5.96
N GLY A 261 14.31 -12.48 -7.16
CA GLY A 261 14.31 -11.24 -7.94
C GLY A 261 13.33 -10.20 -7.42
N GLU A 262 12.27 -10.63 -6.74
CA GLU A 262 11.24 -9.75 -6.15
C GLU A 262 11.65 -9.15 -4.80
N ARG A 263 12.76 -9.59 -4.22
CA ARG A 263 13.25 -8.99 -2.98
C ARG A 263 13.90 -7.63 -3.23
N PHE A 264 13.67 -6.72 -2.31
CA PHE A 264 14.38 -5.44 -2.29
C PHE A 264 14.95 -5.15 -0.90
N THR A 265 15.88 -4.20 -0.85
CA THR A 265 16.53 -3.79 0.38
C THR A 265 15.68 -2.74 1.09
N ALA A 266 15.27 -3.03 2.31
CA ALA A 266 14.54 -2.11 3.18
C ALA A 266 15.40 -1.64 4.36
N ASP A 267 15.13 -0.42 4.82
CA ASP A 267 15.76 0.13 6.03
C ASP A 267 15.11 -0.50 7.27
N LEU A 268 15.92 -1.13 8.12
CA LEU A 268 15.50 -1.63 9.42
C LEU A 268 15.82 -0.56 10.47
N LEU A 269 14.82 0.24 10.82
CA LEU A 269 14.99 1.38 11.70
C LEU A 269 15.06 0.93 13.17
N ASP A 270 15.89 1.61 13.94
CA ASP A 270 16.00 1.44 15.39
C ASP A 270 16.23 -0.03 15.87
N ILE A 271 16.99 -0.83 15.11
CA ILE A 271 17.41 -2.17 15.55
C ILE A 271 18.39 -2.09 16.71
N THR A 272 18.28 -3.03 17.65
CA THR A 272 19.09 -3.01 18.89
C THR A 272 20.49 -3.58 18.66
N TYR A 273 21.53 -2.81 19.00
CA TYR A 273 22.90 -3.31 19.13
C TYR A 273 23.22 -3.66 20.60
N SER A 274 23.28 -4.96 20.90
CA SER A 274 23.60 -5.46 22.24
C SER A 274 24.42 -6.76 22.16
N GLY A 275 25.19 -7.09 23.20
CA GLY A 275 25.97 -8.34 23.21
C GLY A 275 27.07 -8.48 22.14
N GLY A 276 27.31 -7.44 21.33
CA GLY A 276 28.24 -7.45 20.19
C GLY A 276 27.60 -7.72 18.84
N VAL A 277 26.28 -7.90 18.78
CA VAL A 277 25.48 -8.18 17.58
C VAL A 277 24.29 -7.22 17.48
N TYR A 278 23.71 -7.10 16.30
CA TYR A 278 22.43 -6.45 16.02
C TYR A 278 21.31 -7.48 16.13
N GLN A 279 20.19 -7.05 16.70
CA GLN A 279 19.01 -7.85 16.99
C GLN A 279 17.77 -7.14 16.43
N LEU A 280 16.80 -7.90 15.94
CA LEU A 280 15.49 -7.41 15.48
C LEU A 280 14.57 -7.08 16.66
N LEU A 281 15.07 -6.18 17.51
CA LEU A 281 14.38 -5.61 18.66
C LEU A 281 14.44 -4.09 18.51
N GLY A 282 13.29 -3.45 18.57
CA GLY A 282 13.12 -2.01 18.36
C GLY A 282 12.05 -1.43 19.28
N PRO A 283 11.75 -0.13 19.14
CA PRO A 283 10.74 0.55 19.95
C PRO A 283 9.30 0.10 19.65
N HIS A 284 9.05 -0.45 18.47
CA HIS A 284 7.71 -0.84 18.02
C HIS A 284 7.55 -2.36 17.82
N VAL A 285 8.65 -3.10 17.74
CA VAL A 285 8.64 -4.55 17.50
C VAL A 285 9.69 -5.25 18.33
N SER A 286 9.35 -6.41 18.86
CA SER A 286 10.29 -7.36 19.44
C SER A 286 10.09 -8.70 18.76
N VAL A 287 11.01 -9.08 17.87
CA VAL A 287 11.04 -10.42 17.26
C VAL A 287 11.68 -11.40 18.26
N VAL A 288 10.92 -12.41 18.68
CA VAL A 288 11.26 -13.32 19.78
C VAL A 288 10.69 -14.71 19.52
N ASP A 289 11.41 -15.73 19.97
CA ASP A 289 10.93 -17.12 20.03
C ASP A 289 10.22 -17.37 21.37
N TRP A 290 8.90 -17.52 21.36
CA TRP A 290 8.08 -17.74 22.57
C TRP A 290 7.03 -18.85 22.43
N ASP A 291 6.50 -19.10 21.24
CA ASP A 291 5.61 -20.23 20.95
C ASP A 291 6.42 -21.43 20.40
N SER A 292 5.79 -22.57 20.21
CA SER A 292 6.45 -23.71 19.54
C SER A 292 6.31 -23.60 18.02
N PRO A 293 7.21 -24.18 17.20
CA PRO A 293 8.52 -24.73 17.56
C PRO A 293 9.54 -23.68 18.01
N THR A 294 10.57 -24.11 18.73
CA THR A 294 11.69 -23.25 19.11
C THR A 294 12.61 -23.03 17.90
N VAL A 295 12.53 -21.88 17.26
CA VAL A 295 13.40 -21.42 16.17
C VAL A 295 14.19 -20.20 16.64
N PRO A 296 15.54 -20.25 16.68
CA PRO A 296 16.31 -19.11 17.16
C PRO A 296 16.25 -17.91 16.22
N VAL A 297 15.74 -16.78 16.73
CA VAL A 297 15.74 -15.48 16.01
C VAL A 297 17.14 -15.08 15.56
N VAL A 298 17.24 -14.60 14.33
CA VAL A 298 18.51 -14.21 13.71
C VAL A 298 19.14 -12.97 14.37
N THR A 299 20.46 -12.92 14.31
CA THR A 299 21.26 -11.76 14.74
C THR A 299 22.36 -11.51 13.71
N SER A 300 22.86 -10.27 13.65
CA SER A 300 23.90 -9.89 12.70
C SER A 300 25.10 -9.23 13.35
N ASP A 301 26.30 -9.43 12.81
CA ASP A 301 27.52 -8.72 13.27
C ASP A 301 27.61 -7.28 12.69
N THR A 302 26.76 -6.95 11.70
CA THR A 302 26.70 -5.64 11.02
C THR A 302 25.24 -5.18 10.91
N PRO A 303 24.96 -3.87 10.94
CA PRO A 303 23.58 -3.38 10.87
C PRO A 303 22.92 -3.74 9.52
N ASP A 304 23.70 -3.82 8.43
CA ASP A 304 23.23 -4.11 7.08
C ASP A 304 23.24 -5.62 6.74
N GLY A 305 23.35 -6.50 7.74
CA GLY A 305 23.64 -7.91 7.53
C GLY A 305 22.43 -8.85 7.56
N PHE A 306 21.20 -8.34 7.53
CA PHE A 306 19.96 -9.12 7.56
C PHE A 306 19.50 -9.50 6.14
N VAL A 307 20.37 -10.18 5.40
CA VAL A 307 20.17 -10.50 3.97
C VAL A 307 19.93 -11.99 3.83
N TYR A 308 18.66 -12.38 3.73
CA TYR A 308 18.21 -13.78 3.71
C TYR A 308 17.34 -14.06 2.48
N THR A 309 17.35 -15.30 2.02
CA THR A 309 16.32 -15.84 1.10
C THR A 309 15.27 -16.58 1.91
N ARG A 310 14.11 -16.88 1.30
CA ARG A 310 13.05 -17.65 1.96
C ARG A 310 13.47 -19.03 2.47
N THR A 311 14.56 -19.60 1.95
CA THR A 311 15.09 -20.87 2.47
C THR A 311 15.71 -20.73 3.88
N GLU A 312 15.88 -19.50 4.37
CA GLU A 312 16.54 -19.16 5.61
C GLU A 312 15.55 -18.47 6.54
N SER A 313 15.33 -19.03 7.74
CA SER A 313 14.41 -18.52 8.77
C SER A 313 14.61 -17.04 9.18
N GLY A 314 15.70 -16.42 8.74
CA GLY A 314 15.92 -15.00 8.95
C GLY A 314 15.08 -14.10 8.04
N PHE A 315 14.43 -14.64 7.02
CA PHE A 315 13.64 -13.87 6.07
C PHE A 315 12.33 -13.41 6.70
N GLU A 316 11.61 -14.33 7.34
CA GLU A 316 10.37 -14.11 8.08
C GLU A 316 10.61 -13.18 9.28
N ASP A 317 11.71 -13.42 10.02
CA ASP A 317 12.19 -12.53 11.10
C ASP A 317 12.30 -11.05 10.65
N VAL A 318 12.83 -10.82 9.44
CA VAL A 318 13.06 -9.48 8.89
C VAL A 318 11.75 -8.85 8.41
N LEU A 319 10.88 -9.62 7.75
CA LEU A 319 9.56 -9.16 7.28
C LEU A 319 8.70 -8.69 8.46
N VAL A 320 8.60 -9.51 9.51
CA VAL A 320 7.84 -9.18 10.73
C VAL A 320 8.37 -7.92 11.40
N TYR A 321 9.69 -7.77 11.53
CA TYR A 321 10.27 -6.54 12.07
C TYR A 321 9.92 -5.32 11.22
N TYR A 322 10.09 -5.44 9.90
CA TYR A 322 9.89 -4.33 8.98
C TYR A 322 8.44 -3.86 8.95
N PHE A 323 7.47 -4.75 8.72
CA PHE A 323 6.07 -4.36 8.50
C PHE A 323 5.42 -3.80 9.76
N ILE A 324 5.71 -4.36 10.94
CA ILE A 324 5.17 -3.83 12.20
C ILE A 324 5.80 -2.47 12.55
N ASP A 325 7.11 -2.29 12.35
CA ASP A 325 7.76 -0.99 12.58
C ASP A 325 7.25 0.07 11.58
N MET A 326 7.11 -0.30 10.30
CA MET A 326 6.60 0.55 9.24
C MET A 326 5.17 1.02 9.54
N THR A 327 4.25 0.08 9.83
CA THR A 327 2.85 0.42 10.09
C THR A 327 2.69 1.26 11.35
N GLN A 328 3.46 0.99 12.42
CA GLN A 328 3.41 1.81 13.63
C GLN A 328 3.92 3.25 13.36
N ARG A 329 4.98 3.42 12.55
CA ARG A 329 5.41 4.77 12.13
C ARG A 329 4.36 5.46 11.25
N TYR A 330 3.65 4.72 10.41
CA TYR A 330 2.54 5.24 9.61
C TYR A 330 1.38 5.72 10.49
N ILE A 331 0.98 4.94 11.50
CA ILE A 331 -0.06 5.33 12.49
C ILE A 331 0.30 6.65 13.19
N GLN A 332 1.57 6.82 13.58
CA GLN A 332 2.07 8.07 14.15
C GLN A 332 2.06 9.23 13.14
N LEU A 333 2.38 8.96 11.87
CA LEU A 333 2.40 9.94 10.79
C LEU A 333 1.00 10.54 10.55
N ILE A 334 -0.04 9.70 10.56
CA ILE A 334 -1.43 10.11 10.38
C ILE A 334 -2.08 10.69 11.65
N GLY A 335 -1.30 10.83 12.73
CA GLY A 335 -1.65 11.66 13.89
C GLY A 335 -1.95 10.91 15.20
N PHE A 336 -1.76 9.59 15.25
CA PHE A 336 -2.02 8.78 16.43
C PHE A 336 -0.72 8.36 17.12
N ASP A 337 -0.35 9.06 18.20
CA ASP A 337 0.88 8.77 18.98
C ASP A 337 0.67 7.73 20.09
N ASN A 338 -0.56 7.27 20.27
CA ASN A 338 -0.99 6.47 21.41
C ASN A 338 -1.72 5.17 21.05
N VAL A 339 -1.75 4.79 19.77
CA VAL A 339 -2.36 3.55 19.27
C VAL A 339 -1.28 2.50 19.14
N ASN A 340 -1.33 1.46 19.98
CA ASN A 340 -0.37 0.36 20.06
C ASN A 340 1.11 0.79 19.98
N ASN A 341 1.44 1.95 20.54
CA ASN A 341 2.78 2.54 20.47
C ASN A 341 3.69 1.94 21.56
N GLU A 342 3.93 0.64 21.44
CA GLU A 342 4.85 -0.12 22.26
C GLU A 342 5.50 -1.27 21.45
N PRO A 343 6.55 -1.94 21.97
CA PRO A 343 7.14 -3.07 21.27
C PRO A 343 6.19 -4.27 21.22
N GLN A 344 5.63 -4.56 20.04
CA GLN A 344 4.82 -5.75 19.83
C GLN A 344 5.68 -7.01 19.93
N THR A 345 5.29 -7.95 20.80
CA THR A 345 5.96 -9.25 20.89
C THR A 345 5.52 -10.13 19.73
N SER A 346 6.47 -10.58 18.92
CA SER A 346 6.19 -11.23 17.63
C SER A 346 7.06 -12.47 17.43
N ASP A 347 6.46 -13.60 17.11
CA ASP A 347 7.13 -14.88 16.83
C ASP A 347 6.81 -15.37 15.41
N PRO A 348 7.72 -15.16 14.43
CA PRO A 348 7.49 -15.54 13.04
C PRO A 348 7.40 -17.05 12.80
N HIS A 349 7.81 -17.87 13.77
CA HIS A 349 7.95 -19.33 13.61
C HIS A 349 7.14 -20.10 14.66
N GLY A 350 6.00 -19.54 15.08
CA GLY A 350 5.12 -20.10 16.09
C GLY A 350 4.09 -21.10 15.55
N ALA A 351 2.93 -21.16 16.22
CA ALA A 351 1.76 -21.98 15.87
C ALA A 351 2.01 -23.50 15.73
N ASN A 352 3.16 -23.98 16.19
CA ASN A 352 3.66 -25.33 16.08
C ASN A 352 3.71 -25.84 14.62
N GLY A 353 4.07 -24.96 13.68
CA GLY A 353 4.13 -25.25 12.24
C GLY A 353 2.76 -25.56 11.61
N ALA A 354 1.70 -24.97 12.16
CA ALA A 354 0.39 -24.98 11.53
C ALA A 354 0.35 -23.97 10.37
N ASP A 355 -0.59 -24.17 9.46
CA ASP A 355 -1.02 -23.20 8.44
C ASP A 355 -2.05 -22.31 9.12
N ASN A 356 -1.56 -21.37 9.95
CA ASN A 356 -2.36 -20.52 10.84
C ASN A 356 -1.49 -19.53 11.62
N SER A 357 -1.96 -18.29 11.68
CA SER A 357 -1.44 -17.19 12.50
C SER A 357 -2.47 -16.76 13.56
N TYR A 358 -2.01 -16.06 14.61
CA TYR A 358 -2.89 -15.50 15.63
C TYR A 358 -2.23 -14.43 16.51
N TYR A 359 -3.01 -13.41 16.85
CA TYR A 359 -2.80 -12.57 18.03
C TYR A 359 -3.39 -13.20 19.29
N PHE A 360 -2.61 -13.19 20.38
CA PHE A 360 -3.04 -13.68 21.70
C PHE A 360 -3.18 -12.53 22.71
N PRO A 361 -4.41 -12.01 22.97
CA PRO A 361 -4.64 -10.87 23.85
C PRO A 361 -4.11 -11.04 25.29
N GLY A 362 -4.04 -12.28 25.78
CA GLY A 362 -3.63 -12.57 27.16
C GLY A 362 -2.13 -12.39 27.43
N SER A 363 -1.30 -12.52 26.40
CA SER A 363 0.15 -12.31 26.46
C SER A 363 0.60 -11.11 25.63
N ASP A 364 -0.33 -10.48 24.91
CA ASP A 364 -0.05 -9.40 23.97
C ASP A 364 1.07 -9.77 23.01
N ALA A 365 0.88 -10.90 22.33
CA ALA A 365 1.88 -11.48 21.46
C ALA A 365 1.24 -12.06 20.21
N ILE A 366 1.95 -11.96 19.09
CA ILE A 366 1.56 -12.51 17.80
C ILE A 366 2.46 -13.70 17.48
N ALA A 367 1.89 -14.72 16.86
CA ALA A 367 2.60 -15.88 16.33
C ALA A 367 2.13 -16.21 14.91
N TRP A 368 3.06 -16.57 14.04
CA TRP A 368 2.81 -17.00 12.66
C TRP A 368 3.23 -18.45 12.46
N GLY A 369 2.47 -19.15 11.62
CA GLY A 369 2.72 -20.53 11.25
C GLY A 369 3.71 -20.68 10.08
N GLU A 370 4.05 -21.93 9.79
CA GLU A 370 4.96 -22.34 8.69
C GLU A 370 4.29 -23.45 7.86
N GLY A 371 2.96 -23.39 7.74
CA GLY A 371 2.17 -24.45 7.13
C GLY A 371 1.69 -24.04 5.75
N GLY A 372 2.15 -24.74 4.70
CA GLY A 372 1.78 -24.36 3.35
C GLY A 372 2.77 -23.31 2.84
N VAL A 373 2.30 -22.08 2.64
CA VAL A 373 3.18 -20.90 2.61
C VAL A 373 3.48 -20.52 4.06
N ASP A 374 4.68 -20.01 4.33
CA ASP A 374 4.98 -19.50 5.66
C ASP A 374 4.22 -18.18 5.86
N ASP A 375 3.30 -18.16 6.83
CA ASP A 375 2.41 -17.02 7.08
C ASP A 375 3.18 -15.68 7.23
N ALA A 376 4.39 -15.72 7.78
CA ALA A 376 5.26 -14.55 7.97
C ALA A 376 6.07 -14.14 6.72
N GLU A 377 5.81 -14.75 5.56
CA GLU A 377 6.32 -14.33 4.25
C GLU A 377 5.43 -13.31 3.53
N ASP A 378 4.18 -13.14 3.99
CA ASP A 378 3.17 -12.27 3.38
C ASP A 378 2.87 -11.08 4.30
N ALA A 379 3.08 -9.85 3.79
CA ALA A 379 2.82 -8.63 4.55
C ALA A 379 1.37 -8.54 5.03
N ASP A 380 0.41 -9.05 4.25
CA ASP A 380 -1.00 -8.96 4.58
C ASP A 380 -1.30 -9.75 5.86
N VAL A 381 -0.71 -10.94 6.00
CA VAL A 381 -0.89 -11.78 7.21
C VAL A 381 -0.26 -11.11 8.42
N ILE A 382 0.92 -10.50 8.25
CA ILE A 382 1.60 -9.78 9.33
C ILE A 382 0.76 -8.58 9.80
N LEU A 383 0.27 -7.78 8.85
CA LEU A 383 -0.51 -6.57 9.13
C LEU A 383 -1.92 -6.89 9.65
N HIS A 384 -2.54 -7.98 9.20
CA HIS A 384 -3.83 -8.45 9.71
C HIS A 384 -3.73 -8.77 11.21
N GLU A 385 -2.74 -9.56 11.61
CA GLU A 385 -2.56 -9.94 13.02
C GLU A 385 -2.13 -8.76 13.89
N TYR A 386 -1.34 -7.84 13.34
CA TYR A 386 -1.06 -6.57 14.01
C TYR A 386 -2.31 -5.69 14.15
N GLY A 387 -3.25 -5.78 13.21
CA GLY A 387 -4.60 -5.19 13.31
C GLY A 387 -5.35 -5.64 14.56
N HIS A 388 -5.27 -6.91 14.92
CA HIS A 388 -5.84 -7.39 16.19
C HIS A 388 -5.18 -6.76 17.42
N ALA A 389 -3.86 -6.57 17.40
CA ALA A 389 -3.14 -5.91 18.49
C ALA A 389 -3.54 -4.43 18.62
N ILE A 390 -3.62 -3.70 17.50
CA ILE A 390 -4.12 -2.31 17.44
C ILE A 390 -5.50 -2.21 18.09
N GLN A 391 -6.42 -3.07 17.68
CA GLN A 391 -7.80 -3.00 18.15
C GLN A 391 -7.93 -3.38 19.63
N HIS A 392 -7.14 -4.35 20.10
CA HIS A 392 -7.12 -4.74 21.51
C HIS A 392 -6.51 -3.67 22.41
N ASP A 393 -5.47 -2.93 21.97
CA ASP A 393 -4.93 -1.78 22.71
C ASP A 393 -6.00 -0.68 22.88
N GLN A 394 -6.68 -0.32 21.78
CA GLN A 394 -7.73 0.70 21.80
C GLN A 394 -8.97 0.26 22.59
N VAL A 395 -9.35 -1.02 22.50
CA VAL A 395 -10.52 -1.59 23.17
C VAL A 395 -10.16 -2.93 23.86
N PRO A 396 -9.64 -2.91 25.11
CA PRO A 396 -9.15 -4.12 25.79
C PRO A 396 -10.18 -5.22 26.11
N ASN A 397 -11.48 -4.97 25.88
CA ASN A 397 -12.54 -5.97 26.05
C ASN A 397 -13.23 -6.32 24.72
N TRP A 398 -12.56 -6.05 23.60
CA TRP A 398 -13.04 -6.36 22.27
C TRP A 398 -13.30 -7.86 22.10
N GLY A 399 -14.42 -8.23 21.50
CA GLY A 399 -14.63 -9.57 20.96
C GLY A 399 -16.01 -10.18 21.19
N GLY A 400 -16.34 -11.13 20.32
CA GLY A 400 -17.63 -11.83 20.30
C GLY A 400 -18.74 -11.04 19.60
N GLY A 401 -19.74 -11.75 19.07
CA GLY A 401 -20.78 -11.11 18.25
C GLY A 401 -20.18 -10.44 17.01
N HIS A 402 -20.65 -9.24 16.68
CA HIS A 402 -20.18 -8.49 15.51
C HIS A 402 -18.75 -7.96 15.69
N GLU A 403 -18.28 -7.77 16.92
CA GLU A 403 -16.92 -7.26 17.19
C GLU A 403 -15.84 -8.24 16.73
N GLY A 404 -16.07 -9.55 16.90
CA GLY A 404 -15.15 -10.55 16.36
C GLY A 404 -15.01 -10.40 14.84
N ALA A 405 -16.13 -10.30 14.13
CA ALA A 405 -16.13 -10.10 12.68
C ALA A 405 -15.53 -8.75 12.26
N MET A 406 -15.84 -7.66 12.97
CA MET A 406 -15.22 -6.36 12.70
C MET A 406 -13.69 -6.38 12.96
N GLY A 407 -13.19 -7.22 13.86
CA GLY A 407 -11.76 -7.38 14.06
C GLY A 407 -11.07 -8.10 12.91
N GLU A 408 -11.68 -9.18 12.41
CA GLU A 408 -11.21 -9.85 11.19
C GLU A 408 -11.22 -8.90 9.98
N GLY A 409 -12.35 -8.22 9.78
CA GLY A 409 -12.50 -7.26 8.67
C GLY A 409 -11.60 -6.03 8.80
N PHE A 410 -11.28 -5.59 10.02
CA PHE A 410 -10.31 -4.52 10.24
C PHE A 410 -8.90 -4.99 9.85
N GLY A 411 -8.48 -6.19 10.27
CA GLY A 411 -7.19 -6.75 9.88
C GLY A 411 -7.06 -6.89 8.35
N ASP A 412 -8.10 -7.41 7.69
CA ASP A 412 -8.14 -7.55 6.23
C ASP A 412 -8.06 -6.18 5.53
N TYR A 413 -8.89 -5.21 5.94
CA TYR A 413 -8.84 -3.84 5.40
C TYR A 413 -7.47 -3.19 5.61
N TRP A 414 -6.90 -3.32 6.80
CA TRP A 414 -5.63 -2.68 7.15
C TRP A 414 -4.48 -3.21 6.29
N ALA A 415 -4.42 -4.53 6.09
CA ALA A 415 -3.50 -5.19 5.17
C ALA A 415 -3.69 -4.70 3.72
N GLY A 416 -4.90 -4.83 3.18
CA GLY A 416 -5.21 -4.43 1.81
C GLY A 416 -4.93 -2.95 1.51
N SER A 417 -5.23 -2.06 2.46
CA SER A 417 -4.98 -0.62 2.34
C SER A 417 -3.49 -0.30 2.15
N HIS A 418 -2.59 -1.10 2.74
CA HIS A 418 -1.15 -0.99 2.54
C HIS A 418 -0.76 -1.55 1.18
N SER A 419 -1.21 -2.77 0.87
CA SER A 419 -0.86 -3.48 -0.37
C SER A 419 -1.23 -2.70 -1.63
N LEU A 420 -2.38 -2.03 -1.64
CA LEU A 420 -2.80 -1.13 -2.73
C LEU A 420 -1.86 0.06 -2.97
N THR A 421 -1.11 0.50 -1.95
CA THR A 421 -0.11 1.57 -2.14
C THR A 421 1.12 1.12 -2.93
N ILE A 422 1.30 -0.19 -3.07
CA ILE A 422 2.46 -0.80 -3.71
C ILE A 422 2.09 -1.40 -5.07
N SER A 423 0.98 -2.13 -5.15
CA SER A 423 0.53 -2.80 -6.37
C SER A 423 -0.99 -2.84 -6.47
N ASP A 424 -1.52 -2.73 -7.69
CA ASP A 424 -2.93 -2.92 -8.01
C ASP A 424 -3.26 -4.36 -8.44
N HIS A 425 -2.23 -5.22 -8.58
CA HIS A 425 -2.37 -6.63 -8.94
C HIS A 425 -3.19 -7.38 -7.88
N HIS A 426 -4.38 -7.86 -8.26
CA HIS A 426 -5.36 -8.45 -7.33
C HIS A 426 -5.58 -7.59 -6.09
N SER A 427 -5.72 -6.27 -6.26
CA SER A 427 -5.92 -5.33 -5.15
C SER A 427 -7.18 -5.59 -4.32
N ASN A 428 -8.16 -6.31 -4.87
CA ASN A 428 -9.33 -6.75 -4.14
C ASN A 428 -9.09 -8.03 -3.30
N TRP A 429 -7.94 -8.67 -3.41
CA TRP A 429 -7.55 -9.80 -2.59
C TRP A 429 -6.79 -9.32 -1.35
N VAL A 430 -6.80 -10.16 -0.33
CA VAL A 430 -5.89 -10.07 0.81
C VAL A 430 -5.23 -11.43 1.00
N PHE A 431 -3.96 -11.44 1.43
CA PHE A 431 -3.10 -12.61 1.53
C PHE A 431 -2.77 -13.17 0.15
N ASN A 432 -2.26 -12.33 -0.74
CA ASN A 432 -2.05 -12.72 -2.14
C ASN A 432 -1.07 -13.91 -2.27
N TRP A 433 -0.04 -13.96 -1.43
CA TRP A 433 0.93 -15.05 -1.44
C TRP A 433 0.50 -16.23 -0.56
N ASP A 434 0.09 -15.95 0.67
CA ASP A 434 -0.29 -16.97 1.65
C ASP A 434 -1.64 -17.63 1.33
N GLY A 435 -2.58 -16.85 0.79
CA GLY A 435 -3.91 -17.27 0.37
C GLY A 435 -4.05 -17.49 -1.15
N HIS A 436 -5.30 -17.60 -1.60
CA HIS A 436 -5.68 -17.75 -3.03
C HIS A 436 -4.92 -18.86 -3.77
N ASN A 437 -4.59 -19.93 -3.07
CA ASN A 437 -3.69 -20.98 -3.54
C ASN A 437 -4.21 -22.37 -3.13
N PRO A 438 -3.51 -23.48 -3.44
CA PRO A 438 -3.97 -24.82 -3.09
C PRO A 438 -4.07 -25.15 -1.59
N PHE A 439 -3.52 -24.30 -0.72
CA PHE A 439 -3.58 -24.48 0.74
C PHE A 439 -4.90 -23.98 1.31
N TRP A 440 -5.29 -22.74 0.95
CA TRP A 440 -6.59 -22.17 1.30
C TRP A 440 -7.07 -21.10 0.31
N SER A 441 -8.37 -20.81 0.32
CA SER A 441 -9.03 -20.01 -0.72
C SER A 441 -8.78 -18.50 -0.64
N GLY A 442 -8.04 -18.01 0.36
CA GLY A 442 -7.90 -16.58 0.61
C GLY A 442 -9.20 -15.90 1.06
N ARG A 443 -9.13 -14.56 1.17
CA ARG A 443 -10.27 -13.65 1.38
C ARG A 443 -10.20 -12.48 0.39
N ILE A 444 -11.34 -11.85 0.17
CA ILE A 444 -11.45 -10.67 -0.71
C ILE A 444 -12.04 -9.48 0.05
N LEU A 445 -11.65 -8.30 -0.38
CA LEU A 445 -12.02 -6.99 0.18
C LEU A 445 -13.23 -6.39 -0.51
N ASP A 446 -13.74 -6.97 -1.60
CA ASP A 446 -14.89 -6.45 -2.36
C ASP A 446 -16.08 -7.43 -2.35
N ALA A 447 -16.09 -8.39 -1.40
CA ALA A 447 -17.12 -9.40 -1.30
C ALA A 447 -18.52 -8.77 -1.35
N ASN A 448 -19.38 -9.18 -2.28
CA ASN A 448 -20.74 -8.64 -2.49
C ASN A 448 -21.71 -9.06 -1.36
N TYR A 449 -21.42 -8.61 -0.14
CA TYR A 449 -22.17 -8.86 1.08
C TYR A 449 -22.90 -7.60 1.52
N HIS A 450 -24.06 -7.82 2.16
CA HIS A 450 -24.96 -6.78 2.63
C HIS A 450 -25.40 -7.03 4.08
N TYR A 451 -25.51 -5.95 4.85
CA TYR A 451 -25.95 -5.97 6.24
C TYR A 451 -27.49 -5.79 6.34
N PRO A 452 -28.20 -6.54 7.19
CA PRO A 452 -27.70 -7.48 8.21
C PRO A 452 -27.63 -8.94 7.76
N GLU A 453 -27.98 -9.26 6.51
CA GLU A 453 -28.15 -10.65 6.04
C GLU A 453 -26.86 -11.46 6.18
N ASN A 454 -25.73 -10.85 5.82
CA ASN A 454 -24.40 -11.47 5.83
C ASN A 454 -23.67 -11.34 7.18
N ALA A 455 -24.25 -10.65 8.17
CA ALA A 455 -23.66 -10.47 9.52
C ALA A 455 -23.90 -11.65 10.48
N ASN A 456 -24.35 -12.80 9.97
CA ASN A 456 -24.70 -13.98 10.77
C ASN A 456 -23.77 -15.20 10.51
N GLY A 457 -22.69 -15.00 9.75
CA GLY A 457 -21.72 -16.04 9.36
C GLY A 457 -20.68 -16.34 10.44
N GLY A 458 -19.62 -17.08 10.05
CA GLY A 458 -18.40 -17.16 10.86
C GLY A 458 -17.75 -15.79 10.99
N VAL A 459 -16.86 -15.60 11.97
CA VAL A 459 -16.22 -14.29 12.17
C VAL A 459 -15.44 -13.83 10.94
N HIS A 460 -14.76 -14.74 10.23
CA HIS A 460 -14.05 -14.41 8.99
C HIS A 460 -15.01 -14.12 7.82
N ASP A 461 -16.09 -14.89 7.66
CA ASP A 461 -17.09 -14.65 6.60
C ASP A 461 -17.79 -13.30 6.80
N SER A 462 -18.23 -13.03 8.03
CA SER A 462 -18.83 -11.74 8.38
C SER A 462 -17.79 -10.62 8.46
N GLY A 463 -16.50 -10.96 8.60
CA GLY A 463 -15.39 -10.01 8.53
C GLY A 463 -15.24 -9.42 7.14
N GLN A 464 -15.39 -10.25 6.09
CA GLN A 464 -15.38 -9.79 4.69
C GLN A 464 -16.52 -8.80 4.37
N LEU A 465 -17.65 -8.86 5.09
CA LEU A 465 -18.69 -7.82 4.97
C LEU A 465 -18.18 -6.48 5.51
N TRP A 466 -17.48 -6.49 6.65
CA TRP A 466 -16.98 -5.28 7.26
C TRP A 466 -15.80 -4.69 6.49
N SER A 467 -14.83 -5.51 6.09
CA SER A 467 -13.71 -5.05 5.24
C SER A 467 -14.22 -4.49 3.93
N ALA A 468 -15.24 -5.09 3.31
CA ALA A 468 -15.80 -4.58 2.06
C ALA A 468 -16.48 -3.22 2.18
N GLY A 469 -17.17 -2.95 3.27
CA GLY A 469 -17.69 -1.59 3.51
C GLY A 469 -16.59 -0.53 3.70
N LEU A 470 -15.50 -0.91 4.37
CA LEU A 470 -14.35 -0.01 4.53
C LEU A 470 -13.59 0.15 3.21
N TRP A 471 -13.50 -0.91 2.42
CA TRP A 471 -12.83 -0.94 1.13
C TRP A 471 -13.53 -0.08 0.09
N ASP A 472 -14.86 -0.15 -0.02
CA ASP A 472 -15.62 0.74 -0.91
C ASP A 472 -15.38 2.21 -0.57
N CYS A 473 -15.38 2.53 0.73
CA CYS A 473 -15.06 3.88 1.19
C CYS A 473 -13.63 4.28 0.83
N HIS A 474 -12.67 3.37 0.96
CA HIS A 474 -11.25 3.63 0.68
C HIS A 474 -10.95 3.79 -0.80
N LEU A 475 -11.67 3.08 -1.68
CA LEU A 475 -11.57 3.23 -3.12
C LEU A 475 -12.29 4.48 -3.64
N ASP A 476 -13.11 5.13 -2.81
CA ASP A 476 -13.74 6.38 -3.19
C ASP A 476 -12.68 7.48 -3.37
N PRO A 477 -12.54 8.06 -4.58
CA PRO A 477 -11.53 9.10 -4.85
C PRO A 477 -11.79 10.42 -4.08
N GLY A 478 -12.94 10.55 -3.43
CA GLY A 478 -13.28 11.65 -2.53
C GLY A 478 -12.56 11.59 -1.18
N ILE A 479 -11.89 10.49 -0.82
CA ILE A 479 -11.14 10.36 0.44
C ILE A 479 -9.73 9.78 0.17
N SER A 480 -8.71 10.32 0.84
CA SER A 480 -7.36 9.73 0.77
C SER A 480 -7.26 8.52 1.70
N ARG A 481 -6.33 7.60 1.41
CA ARG A 481 -5.99 6.49 2.30
C ARG A 481 -5.77 6.97 3.74
N GLU A 482 -4.95 8.01 3.93
CA GLU A 482 -4.60 8.51 5.27
C GLU A 482 -5.83 9.01 6.04
N ASN A 483 -6.76 9.66 5.34
CA ASN A 483 -8.00 10.13 5.95
C ASN A 483 -8.91 8.94 6.31
N MET A 484 -9.08 7.97 5.40
CA MET A 484 -9.91 6.79 5.68
C MET A 484 -9.34 5.95 6.82
N ASP A 485 -8.03 5.67 6.79
CA ASP A 485 -7.32 4.94 7.86
C ASP A 485 -7.43 5.68 9.21
N ALA A 486 -7.35 7.02 9.19
CA ALA A 486 -7.54 7.83 10.39
C ALA A 486 -8.99 7.74 10.94
N LEU A 487 -10.01 7.73 10.08
CA LEU A 487 -11.40 7.52 10.49
C LEU A 487 -11.61 6.13 11.09
N VAL A 488 -11.01 5.10 10.48
CA VAL A 488 -11.07 3.72 10.99
C VAL A 488 -10.41 3.63 12.37
N LEU A 489 -9.21 4.18 12.56
CA LEU A 489 -8.59 4.18 13.89
C LEU A 489 -9.37 5.01 14.91
N GLN A 490 -9.93 6.15 14.50
CA GLN A 490 -10.71 7.02 15.38
C GLN A 490 -12.00 6.34 15.87
N ASN A 491 -12.69 5.57 15.01
CA ASN A 491 -13.96 4.96 15.38
C ASN A 491 -13.82 3.95 16.53
N HIS A 492 -12.70 3.22 16.62
CA HIS A 492 -12.45 2.25 17.70
C HIS A 492 -12.52 2.89 19.09
N PHE A 493 -12.02 4.12 19.24
CA PHE A 493 -12.11 4.88 20.50
C PHE A 493 -13.56 5.27 20.86
N MET A 494 -14.45 5.36 19.87
CA MET A 494 -15.82 5.83 20.03
C MET A 494 -16.79 4.72 20.39
N ILE A 495 -16.61 3.53 19.81
CA ILE A 495 -17.58 2.43 19.93
C ILE A 495 -17.45 1.61 21.20
N GLY A 496 -16.26 1.52 21.80
CA GLY A 496 -16.04 0.69 23.00
C GLY A 496 -16.37 -0.79 22.75
N SER A 497 -16.95 -1.48 23.73
CA SER A 497 -17.27 -2.91 23.66
C SER A 497 -18.76 -3.21 23.42
N SER A 498 -19.06 -4.37 22.85
CA SER A 498 -20.36 -4.84 22.34
C SER A 498 -20.99 -4.04 21.19
N ALA A 499 -20.19 -3.36 20.38
CA ALA A 499 -20.68 -2.61 19.22
C ALA A 499 -21.13 -3.52 18.06
N THR A 500 -22.10 -3.05 17.27
CA THR A 500 -22.47 -3.65 15.98
C THR A 500 -21.75 -2.97 14.83
N MET A 501 -21.67 -3.61 13.66
CA MET A 501 -21.16 -2.98 12.42
C MET A 501 -21.91 -1.68 12.08
N ALA A 502 -23.22 -1.62 12.34
CA ALA A 502 -24.02 -0.40 12.17
C ALA A 502 -23.58 0.71 13.15
N ASP A 503 -23.26 0.38 14.40
CA ASP A 503 -22.72 1.34 15.36
C ASP A 503 -21.34 1.85 14.93
N ALA A 504 -20.50 0.98 14.35
CA ALA A 504 -19.17 1.34 13.85
C ALA A 504 -19.24 2.22 12.60
N ALA A 505 -20.10 1.92 11.63
CA ALA A 505 -20.32 2.78 10.46
C ALA A 505 -20.82 4.17 10.89
N ALA A 506 -21.77 4.24 11.82
CA ALA A 506 -22.23 5.50 12.39
C ALA A 506 -21.09 6.26 13.12
N ALA A 507 -20.18 5.55 13.78
CA ALA A 507 -19.03 6.14 14.45
C ALA A 507 -17.97 6.66 13.47
N ILE A 508 -17.76 6.00 12.33
CA ILE A 508 -16.88 6.47 11.25
C ILE A 508 -17.43 7.78 10.66
N ILE A 509 -18.73 7.82 10.34
CA ILE A 509 -19.40 9.04 9.88
C ILE A 509 -19.25 10.16 10.92
N GLN A 510 -19.41 9.84 12.21
CA GLN A 510 -19.23 10.84 13.27
C GLN A 510 -17.76 11.28 13.44
N ALA A 511 -16.80 10.38 13.23
CA ALA A 511 -15.38 10.70 13.23
C ALA A 511 -15.05 11.70 12.11
N ASP A 512 -15.68 11.56 10.94
CA ASP A 512 -15.50 12.51 9.83
C ASP A 512 -16.01 13.92 10.18
N ILE A 513 -17.17 14.01 10.83
CA ILE A 513 -17.67 15.29 11.35
C ILE A 513 -16.68 15.91 12.35
N ASP A 514 -16.14 15.10 13.25
CA ASP A 514 -15.29 15.57 14.35
C ASP A 514 -13.86 15.94 13.89
N MET A 515 -13.31 15.21 12.92
CA MET A 515 -11.92 15.35 12.45
C MET A 515 -11.81 16.26 11.22
N PHE A 516 -12.74 16.13 10.28
CA PHE A 516 -12.68 16.78 8.96
C PHE A 516 -13.86 17.72 8.71
N GLY A 517 -14.76 17.90 9.67
CA GLY A 517 -15.87 18.84 9.53
C GLY A 517 -16.92 18.40 8.51
N ALA A 518 -17.11 17.08 8.37
CA ALA A 518 -18.05 16.44 7.44
C ALA A 518 -17.63 16.50 5.95
N GLU A 519 -16.33 16.61 5.68
CA GLU A 519 -15.77 16.65 4.31
C GLU A 519 -16.13 15.40 3.49
N HIS A 520 -16.05 14.21 4.11
CA HIS A 520 -16.29 12.92 3.45
C HIS A 520 -17.70 12.36 3.73
N TYR A 521 -18.51 13.07 4.52
CA TYR A 521 -19.79 12.60 5.05
C TYR A 521 -20.72 11.98 3.99
N ASN A 522 -20.87 12.61 2.83
CA ASN A 522 -21.79 12.11 1.81
C ASN A 522 -21.34 10.78 1.22
N MET A 523 -20.05 10.62 0.88
CA MET A 523 -19.57 9.34 0.36
C MET A 523 -19.63 8.25 1.43
N LEU A 524 -19.33 8.57 2.69
CA LEU A 524 -19.44 7.60 3.78
C LEU A 524 -20.89 7.13 3.96
N VAL A 525 -21.85 8.06 3.85
CA VAL A 525 -23.28 7.75 3.94
C VAL A 525 -23.76 6.92 2.75
N GLU A 526 -23.26 7.19 1.56
CA GLU A 526 -23.54 6.44 0.33
C GLU A 526 -23.04 5.00 0.46
N HIS A 527 -21.73 4.78 0.60
CA HIS A 527 -21.11 3.45 0.64
C HIS A 527 -21.61 2.61 1.83
N PHE A 528 -21.69 3.17 3.03
CA PHE A 528 -22.26 2.44 4.16
C PHE A 528 -23.77 2.19 4.03
N GLY A 529 -24.47 3.03 3.27
CA GLY A 529 -25.87 2.86 2.92
C GLY A 529 -26.09 1.71 1.93
N GLU A 530 -25.27 1.65 0.88
CA GLU A 530 -25.29 0.59 -0.14
C GLU A 530 -25.01 -0.79 0.46
N ARG A 531 -24.12 -0.85 1.46
CA ARG A 531 -23.84 -2.06 2.24
C ARG A 531 -24.85 -2.34 3.35
N GLY A 532 -25.82 -1.45 3.56
CA GLY A 532 -26.91 -1.61 4.52
C GLY A 532 -26.53 -1.38 5.99
N PHE A 533 -25.32 -0.89 6.29
CA PHE A 533 -24.91 -0.61 7.67
C PHE A 533 -25.71 0.53 8.31
N ILE A 534 -26.16 1.48 7.49
CA ILE A 534 -27.02 2.59 7.90
C ILE A 534 -28.22 2.74 6.94
N ASP A 535 -29.23 3.51 7.36
CA ASP A 535 -30.26 4.02 6.44
C ASP A 535 -29.86 5.45 6.02
N PRO A 536 -29.50 5.71 4.75
CA PRO A 536 -29.12 7.06 4.30
C PRO A 536 -30.15 8.14 4.60
N ASN A 537 -31.44 7.79 4.73
CA ASN A 537 -32.49 8.76 5.06
C ASN A 537 -32.37 9.31 6.49
N ASP A 538 -31.70 8.59 7.39
CA ASP A 538 -31.42 9.05 8.76
C ASP A 538 -30.19 9.98 8.82
N TYR A 539 -29.44 10.08 7.72
CA TYR A 539 -28.21 10.85 7.56
C TYR A 539 -28.34 11.87 6.42
N PRO A 540 -29.22 12.88 6.55
CA PRO A 540 -29.34 13.91 5.52
C PRO A 540 -27.99 14.65 5.32
N PRO A 541 -27.72 15.21 4.13
CA PRO A 541 -26.53 16.01 3.89
C PRO A 541 -26.36 17.10 4.97
N MET A 542 -25.14 17.29 5.47
CA MET A 542 -24.81 18.17 6.60
C MET A 542 -24.91 19.68 6.31
N SER A 543 -25.40 20.08 5.13
CA SER A 543 -25.60 21.49 4.78
C SER A 543 -26.65 22.16 5.65
N ASP A 544 -26.36 23.36 6.17
CA ASP A 544 -27.36 24.18 6.85
C ASP A 544 -28.18 25.02 5.85
N ASP A 545 -29.31 25.58 6.30
CA ASP A 545 -30.22 26.37 5.44
C ASP A 545 -29.54 27.56 4.71
N MET A 546 -28.35 27.98 5.15
CA MET A 546 -27.57 29.10 4.64
C MET A 546 -26.41 28.67 3.72
N ASP A 547 -26.10 27.38 3.62
CA ASP A 547 -25.10 26.85 2.69
C ASP A 547 -25.64 26.84 1.26
N PRO A 548 -24.79 27.01 0.23
CA PRO A 548 -25.22 26.88 -1.15
C PRO A 548 -25.51 25.41 -1.49
N ASN A 549 -26.49 25.15 -2.36
CA ASN A 549 -26.54 23.85 -3.04
C ASN A 549 -25.31 23.69 -3.95
N PRO A 550 -24.84 22.46 -4.20
CA PRO A 550 -23.79 22.21 -5.19
C PRO A 550 -24.27 22.50 -6.62
N PRO A 551 -23.37 22.56 -7.60
CA PRO A 551 -23.79 22.49 -9.00
C PRO A 551 -24.51 21.17 -9.29
N SER A 552 -25.29 21.15 -10.36
CA SER A 552 -26.08 19.98 -10.78
C SER A 552 -25.84 19.64 -12.25
N ASN A 553 -26.37 18.52 -12.74
CA ASN A 553 -26.21 18.10 -14.14
C ASN A 553 -24.74 18.08 -14.60
N LEU A 554 -23.86 17.58 -13.74
CA LEU A 554 -22.45 17.42 -14.04
C LEU A 554 -22.29 16.45 -15.21
N ALA A 555 -21.44 16.81 -16.16
CA ALA A 555 -21.00 15.92 -17.22
C ALA A 555 -19.52 16.16 -17.51
N ALA A 556 -18.81 15.08 -17.78
CA ALA A 556 -17.45 15.08 -18.28
C ALA A 556 -17.47 14.43 -19.66
N TYR A 557 -17.25 15.24 -20.69
CA TYR A 557 -17.27 14.80 -22.08
C TYR A 557 -15.85 14.78 -22.64
N SER A 558 -15.53 13.70 -23.31
CA SER A 558 -14.36 13.57 -24.16
C SER A 558 -14.72 12.58 -25.26
N ASP A 559 -14.02 12.65 -26.38
CA ASP A 559 -14.14 11.74 -27.51
C ASP A 559 -12.75 11.48 -28.08
N GLU A 560 -12.65 10.67 -29.13
CA GLU A 560 -11.38 10.34 -29.79
C GLU A 560 -10.63 11.57 -30.33
N ASN A 561 -11.33 12.71 -30.51
CA ASN A 561 -10.73 13.98 -30.95
C ASN A 561 -10.24 14.83 -29.76
N MET A 562 -10.48 14.38 -28.54
CA MET A 562 -10.05 14.98 -27.28
C MET A 562 -9.09 14.06 -26.47
N PRO A 563 -8.04 13.48 -27.09
CA PRO A 563 -7.22 12.42 -26.47
C PRO A 563 -6.49 12.86 -25.20
N THR A 564 -6.33 14.16 -24.96
CA THR A 564 -5.60 14.70 -23.80
C THR A 564 -6.39 15.79 -23.07
N SER A 565 -7.72 15.76 -23.21
CA SER A 565 -8.60 16.77 -22.61
C SER A 565 -9.98 16.24 -22.29
N ILE A 566 -10.61 16.82 -21.27
CA ILE A 566 -11.99 16.52 -20.86
C ILE A 566 -12.74 17.84 -20.73
N GLN A 567 -13.88 17.95 -21.39
CA GLN A 567 -14.81 19.05 -21.27
C GLN A 567 -15.79 18.79 -20.12
N LEU A 568 -15.68 19.57 -19.06
CA LEU A 568 -16.60 19.56 -17.94
C LEU A 568 -17.73 20.56 -18.18
N THR A 569 -18.97 20.17 -17.86
CA THR A 569 -20.16 21.03 -17.86
C THR A 569 -21.01 20.76 -16.63
N TRP A 570 -21.72 21.78 -16.17
CA TRP A 570 -22.65 21.69 -15.03
C TRP A 570 -23.68 22.83 -15.13
N ASP A 571 -24.75 22.72 -14.36
CA ASP A 571 -25.69 23.81 -14.11
C ASP A 571 -25.38 24.45 -12.75
N ASP A 572 -25.29 25.78 -12.73
CA ASP A 572 -25.04 26.54 -11.52
C ASP A 572 -26.20 26.39 -10.50
N PRO A 573 -25.90 26.34 -9.20
CA PRO A 573 -26.93 26.34 -8.18
C PRO A 573 -27.70 27.66 -8.19
N THR A 574 -29.02 27.56 -8.00
CA THR A 574 -29.91 28.74 -8.01
C THR A 574 -30.42 29.14 -6.63
N GLU A 575 -30.23 28.28 -5.63
CA GLU A 575 -30.73 28.45 -4.28
C GLU A 575 -29.77 27.89 -3.22
N LEU A 576 -29.83 28.45 -2.02
CA LEU A 576 -29.25 27.87 -0.81
C LEU A 576 -29.98 26.56 -0.47
N PHE A 577 -29.34 25.70 0.32
CA PHE A 577 -29.90 24.42 0.75
C PHE A 577 -31.29 24.59 1.42
N GLY A 578 -31.51 25.67 2.17
CA GLY A 578 -32.80 26.02 2.78
C GLY A 578 -33.85 26.63 1.82
N GLY A 579 -33.58 26.70 0.51
CA GLY A 579 -34.45 27.27 -0.53
C GLY A 579 -34.43 28.80 -0.63
N GLY A 580 -33.40 29.45 -0.09
CA GLY A 580 -33.18 30.90 -0.19
C GLY A 580 -32.45 31.31 -1.49
N GLU A 581 -32.48 32.60 -1.87
CA GLU A 581 -31.65 33.08 -2.99
C GLU A 581 -30.16 32.88 -2.66
N ILE A 582 -29.43 32.25 -3.59
CA ILE A 582 -27.98 32.14 -3.51
C ILE A 582 -27.35 33.51 -3.81
N GLY A 583 -26.38 33.92 -3.00
CA GLY A 583 -25.59 35.14 -3.22
C GLY A 583 -24.52 34.93 -4.29
N THR A 584 -23.58 35.86 -4.43
CA THR A 584 -22.42 35.65 -5.33
C THR A 584 -21.57 34.49 -4.85
N PHE A 585 -21.23 33.58 -5.76
CA PHE A 585 -20.46 32.37 -5.50
C PHE A 585 -19.41 32.07 -6.58
N GLN A 586 -18.58 31.09 -6.29
CA GLN A 586 -17.61 30.47 -7.21
C GLN A 586 -17.79 28.95 -7.16
N ILE A 587 -17.41 28.25 -8.23
CA ILE A 587 -17.33 26.79 -8.28
C ILE A 587 -15.85 26.41 -8.25
N ASN A 588 -15.46 25.69 -7.21
CA ASN A 588 -14.13 25.15 -7.03
C ASN A 588 -14.10 23.77 -7.66
N ILE A 589 -13.16 23.54 -8.58
CA ILE A 589 -13.01 22.29 -9.34
C ILE A 589 -11.68 21.67 -8.96
N SER A 590 -11.72 20.43 -8.46
CA SER A 590 -10.54 19.61 -8.20
C SER A 590 -10.52 18.41 -9.13
N ARG A 591 -9.33 17.90 -9.43
CA ARG A 591 -9.09 16.67 -10.17
C ARG A 591 -8.24 15.74 -9.33
N ASP A 592 -8.70 14.52 -9.11
CA ASP A 592 -8.03 13.50 -8.30
C ASP A 592 -7.61 14.03 -6.92
N GLY A 593 -8.54 14.76 -6.26
CA GLY A 593 -8.32 15.41 -4.96
C GLY A 593 -7.57 16.75 -5.01
N GLU A 594 -6.89 17.08 -6.12
CA GLU A 594 -6.08 18.30 -6.23
C GLU A 594 -6.83 19.46 -6.90
N PRO A 595 -6.84 20.68 -6.31
CA PRO A 595 -7.50 21.83 -6.93
C PRO A 595 -6.90 22.21 -8.28
N ILE A 596 -7.73 22.24 -9.34
CA ILE A 596 -7.29 22.60 -10.70
C ILE A 596 -7.83 23.96 -11.18
N SER A 597 -9.01 24.38 -10.70
CA SER A 597 -9.63 25.62 -11.16
C SER A 597 -10.66 26.17 -10.17
N GLU A 598 -10.96 27.46 -10.30
CA GLU A 598 -12.03 28.16 -9.60
C GLU A 598 -12.73 29.08 -10.61
N VAL A 599 -14.03 28.90 -10.82
CA VAL A 599 -14.81 29.62 -11.83
C VAL A 599 -15.95 30.40 -11.19
N TRP A 600 -16.28 31.56 -11.75
CA TRP A 600 -17.30 32.45 -11.19
C TRP A 600 -18.71 32.06 -11.62
N GLU A 601 -19.71 32.39 -10.79
CA GLU A 601 -21.14 32.29 -11.15
C GLU A 601 -21.41 32.75 -12.60
N GLY A 602 -22.17 31.95 -13.34
CA GLY A 602 -22.48 32.11 -14.77
C GLY A 602 -21.45 31.50 -15.73
N VAL A 603 -20.39 30.86 -15.23
CA VAL A 603 -19.51 29.99 -16.02
C VAL A 603 -19.88 28.55 -15.69
N GLU A 604 -20.39 27.84 -16.68
CA GLU A 604 -20.98 26.49 -16.55
C GLU A 604 -20.18 25.43 -17.35
N SER A 605 -18.94 25.76 -17.69
CA SER A 605 -18.05 24.85 -18.40
C SER A 605 -16.57 25.11 -18.11
N TYR A 606 -15.79 24.04 -18.11
CA TYR A 606 -14.33 24.08 -17.95
C TYR A 606 -13.68 22.99 -18.82
N LEU A 607 -12.69 23.37 -19.63
CA LEU A 607 -11.91 22.42 -20.43
C LEU A 607 -10.62 22.10 -19.68
N ASP A 608 -10.51 20.87 -19.19
CA ASP A 608 -9.28 20.36 -18.61
C ASP A 608 -8.37 19.79 -19.70
N GLN A 609 -7.07 20.08 -19.64
CA GLN A 609 -6.11 19.78 -20.70
C GLN A 609 -4.79 19.25 -20.14
N GLY A 610 -4.02 18.58 -21.01
CA GLY A 610 -2.72 18.01 -20.65
C GLY A 610 -2.86 16.66 -19.92
N LEU A 611 -3.97 15.98 -20.17
CA LEU A 611 -4.27 14.65 -19.68
C LEU A 611 -3.54 13.58 -20.52
N SER A 612 -3.48 12.36 -20.00
CA SER A 612 -2.97 11.20 -20.69
C SER A 612 -4.12 10.46 -21.38
N GLU A 613 -3.96 10.16 -22.67
CA GLU A 613 -4.95 9.41 -23.44
C GLU A 613 -5.25 8.05 -22.83
N GLY A 614 -6.54 7.67 -22.81
CA GLY A 614 -7.00 6.41 -22.26
C GLY A 614 -6.97 6.32 -20.72
N GLN A 615 -6.76 7.43 -20.02
CA GLN A 615 -6.85 7.50 -18.56
C GLN A 615 -8.18 8.10 -18.11
N SER A 616 -8.71 7.57 -17.00
CA SER A 616 -9.80 8.18 -16.25
C SER A 616 -9.26 9.29 -15.35
N TYR A 617 -10.11 10.29 -15.11
CA TYR A 617 -9.86 11.40 -14.21
C TYR A 617 -11.13 11.68 -13.41
N TYR A 618 -10.98 11.84 -12.10
CA TYR A 618 -12.09 12.13 -11.21
C TYR A 618 -12.16 13.62 -10.92
N TYR A 619 -13.33 14.22 -11.10
CA TYR A 619 -13.54 15.65 -10.87
C TYR A 619 -14.53 15.87 -9.74
N SER A 620 -14.18 16.74 -8.79
CA SER A 620 -15.08 17.19 -7.72
C SER A 620 -15.36 18.69 -7.82
N PHE A 621 -16.61 19.06 -7.54
CA PHE A 621 -17.13 20.41 -7.65
C PHE A 621 -17.73 20.87 -6.33
N VAL A 622 -17.32 22.05 -5.86
CA VAL A 622 -17.84 22.67 -4.64
C VAL A 622 -18.26 24.10 -4.93
N THR A 623 -19.51 24.45 -4.62
CA THR A 623 -19.95 25.85 -4.65
C THR A 623 -19.49 26.56 -3.39
N GLN A 624 -18.82 27.70 -3.54
CA GLN A 624 -18.36 28.53 -2.44
C GLN A 624 -18.97 29.94 -2.50
N LEU A 625 -19.68 30.35 -1.44
CA LEU A 625 -20.24 31.70 -1.30
C LEU A 625 -19.15 32.72 -0.96
N VAL A 626 -19.08 33.82 -1.71
CA VAL A 626 -18.09 34.90 -1.48
C VAL A 626 -18.38 35.71 -0.20
N ALA A 627 -19.63 35.71 0.26
CA ALA A 627 -20.06 36.54 1.37
C ALA A 627 -19.54 36.05 2.73
N ASN A 628 -19.36 34.74 2.88
CA ASN A 628 -19.10 34.08 4.16
C ASN A 628 -18.20 32.83 4.02
N ASP A 629 -17.70 32.53 2.83
CA ASP A 629 -16.90 31.34 2.51
C ASP A 629 -17.62 30.01 2.82
N SER A 630 -18.96 30.00 2.95
CA SER A 630 -19.75 28.76 3.06
C SER A 630 -19.62 27.95 1.78
N THR A 631 -19.51 26.64 1.93
CA THR A 631 -19.39 25.70 0.81
C THR A 631 -20.59 24.77 0.74
N SER A 632 -20.92 24.32 -0.46
CA SER A 632 -21.79 23.16 -0.64
C SER A 632 -21.03 21.90 -0.23
N TYR A 633 -21.74 20.78 -0.15
CA TYR A 633 -21.08 19.49 -0.27
C TYR A 633 -20.49 19.32 -1.68
N ALA A 634 -19.49 18.44 -1.82
CA ALA A 634 -18.90 18.12 -3.12
C ALA A 634 -19.85 17.25 -3.96
N VAL A 635 -19.85 17.48 -5.26
CA VAL A 635 -20.49 16.62 -6.26
C VAL A 635 -19.46 16.28 -7.34
N ASN A 636 -19.56 15.07 -7.87
CA ASN A 636 -18.44 14.48 -8.61
C ASN A 636 -18.85 13.95 -9.98
N VAL A 637 -17.88 13.85 -10.88
CA VAL A 637 -18.04 13.22 -12.20
C VAL A 637 -16.69 12.67 -12.66
N THR A 638 -16.70 11.48 -13.26
CA THR A 638 -15.52 10.88 -13.89
C THR A 638 -15.52 11.18 -15.37
N GLY A 639 -14.38 11.58 -15.91
CA GLY A 639 -14.18 11.71 -17.35
C GLY A 639 -13.01 10.86 -17.83
N PHE A 640 -13.07 10.42 -19.09
CA PHE A 640 -12.03 9.62 -19.73
C PHE A 640 -11.38 10.44 -20.84
N ALA A 641 -10.07 10.65 -20.81
CA ALA A 641 -9.40 11.41 -21.86
C ALA A 641 -9.32 10.57 -23.15
N GLY A 642 -9.88 11.08 -24.25
CA GLY A 642 -10.03 10.33 -25.51
C GLY A 642 -11.39 9.65 -25.68
N GLY A 643 -12.34 9.90 -24.78
CA GLY A 643 -13.68 9.33 -24.79
C GLY A 643 -13.80 7.97 -24.10
N ALA A 644 -15.04 7.61 -23.75
CA ALA A 644 -15.34 6.25 -23.29
C ALA A 644 -15.05 5.26 -24.44
N PRO A 645 -14.49 4.09 -24.13
CA PRO A 645 -14.18 3.08 -25.14
C PRO A 645 -15.48 2.62 -25.81
N SER A 646 -15.50 2.61 -27.14
CA SER A 646 -16.72 2.26 -27.89
C SER A 646 -17.20 0.82 -27.71
N ILE A 647 -16.35 -0.05 -27.16
CA ILE A 647 -16.65 -1.45 -26.90
C ILE A 647 -16.25 -1.78 -25.45
N LEU A 648 -17.17 -2.35 -24.69
CA LEU A 648 -16.90 -2.84 -23.33
C LEU A 648 -16.66 -4.35 -23.35
N ILE A 649 -15.63 -4.81 -22.65
CA ILE A 649 -15.38 -6.23 -22.37
C ILE A 649 -15.61 -6.41 -20.87
N TRP A 650 -16.75 -6.96 -20.50
CA TRP A 650 -17.09 -7.29 -19.13
C TRP A 650 -16.65 -8.74 -18.84
N ASP A 651 -15.52 -8.90 -18.15
CA ASP A 651 -14.88 -10.19 -17.89
C ASP A 651 -15.12 -10.65 -16.44
N MET A 652 -15.97 -11.66 -16.27
CA MET A 652 -16.27 -12.29 -14.98
C MET A 652 -15.66 -13.70 -14.88
N GLY A 653 -14.95 -14.16 -15.92
CA GLY A 653 -14.47 -15.53 -16.04
C GLY A 653 -13.13 -15.81 -15.35
N ASN A 654 -12.57 -14.87 -14.58
CA ASN A 654 -11.26 -14.97 -13.92
C ASN A 654 -10.13 -15.51 -14.83
N SER A 655 -10.18 -15.20 -16.13
CA SER A 655 -9.19 -15.64 -17.12
C SER A 655 -8.72 -14.44 -17.94
N SER A 656 -7.84 -13.63 -17.34
CA SER A 656 -7.22 -12.44 -17.96
C SER A 656 -6.66 -12.71 -19.37
N SER A 657 -6.12 -13.91 -19.59
CA SER A 657 -5.61 -14.33 -20.92
C SER A 657 -6.66 -14.35 -22.03
N ASN A 658 -7.95 -14.49 -21.70
CA ASN A 658 -9.04 -14.54 -22.67
C ASN A 658 -9.49 -13.13 -23.09
N SER A 659 -9.77 -12.26 -22.12
CA SER A 659 -10.16 -10.87 -22.37
C SER A 659 -9.06 -10.05 -23.05
N GLU A 660 -7.79 -10.25 -22.70
CA GLU A 660 -6.66 -9.61 -23.37
C GLU A 660 -6.54 -10.01 -24.86
N VAL A 661 -6.74 -11.29 -25.16
CA VAL A 661 -6.70 -11.79 -26.55
C VAL A 661 -7.86 -11.22 -27.36
N ILE A 662 -9.05 -11.11 -26.77
CA ILE A 662 -10.22 -10.48 -27.40
C ILE A 662 -9.98 -8.98 -27.60
N LEU A 663 -9.44 -8.27 -26.61
CA LEU A 663 -9.06 -6.86 -26.72
C LEU A 663 -8.10 -6.62 -27.88
N GLY A 664 -7.03 -7.43 -27.97
CA GLY A 664 -6.07 -7.38 -29.07
C GLY A 664 -6.73 -7.64 -30.44
N ALA A 665 -7.65 -8.59 -30.51
CA ALA A 665 -8.40 -8.89 -31.74
C ALA A 665 -9.36 -7.77 -32.15
N ILE A 666 -10.05 -7.13 -31.19
CA ILE A 666 -10.93 -5.96 -31.45
C ILE A 666 -10.12 -4.79 -32.00
N SER A 667 -8.99 -4.47 -31.35
CA SER A 667 -8.08 -3.42 -31.77
C SER A 667 -7.56 -3.69 -33.19
N ALA A 668 -7.12 -4.92 -33.47
CA ALA A 668 -6.62 -5.31 -34.79
C ALA A 668 -7.72 -5.36 -35.87
N ALA A 669 -8.96 -5.71 -35.51
CA ALA A 669 -10.08 -5.86 -36.46
C ALA A 669 -10.69 -4.52 -36.90
N SER A 670 -10.69 -3.52 -36.00
CA SER A 670 -11.50 -2.31 -36.16
C SER A 670 -10.75 -1.01 -35.92
N GLY A 671 -9.58 -1.04 -35.29
CA GLY A 671 -8.86 0.15 -34.82
C GLY A 671 -9.56 0.88 -33.66
N ARG A 672 -10.66 0.34 -33.13
CA ARG A 672 -11.45 0.96 -32.07
C ARG A 672 -10.86 0.66 -30.68
N SER A 673 -11.06 1.59 -29.77
CA SER A 673 -10.78 1.39 -28.34
C SER A 673 -11.83 0.46 -27.72
N ALA A 674 -11.34 -0.51 -26.96
CA ALA A 674 -12.16 -1.35 -26.09
C ALA A 674 -11.54 -1.37 -24.70
N TYR A 675 -12.33 -1.70 -23.68
CA TYR A 675 -11.88 -1.69 -22.29
C TYR A 675 -12.36 -2.91 -21.54
N ILE A 676 -11.47 -3.50 -20.75
CA ILE A 676 -11.74 -4.68 -19.94
C ILE A 676 -12.09 -4.21 -18.54
N THR A 677 -13.20 -4.68 -17.99
CA THR A 677 -13.62 -4.43 -16.61
C THR A 677 -14.33 -5.66 -16.06
N ASP A 678 -14.30 -5.84 -14.75
CA ASP A 678 -15.14 -6.76 -13.99
C ASP A 678 -16.37 -6.06 -13.39
N ASP A 679 -16.43 -4.73 -13.42
CA ASP A 679 -17.59 -3.92 -13.05
C ASP A 679 -18.34 -3.40 -14.27
N LEU A 680 -19.48 -4.02 -14.57
CA LEU A 680 -20.38 -3.60 -15.64
C LEU A 680 -20.83 -2.14 -15.52
N PHE A 681 -20.87 -1.59 -14.31
CA PHE A 681 -21.37 -0.24 -14.01
C PHE A 681 -20.28 0.81 -13.85
N MET A 682 -19.02 0.47 -14.15
CA MET A 682 -17.89 1.40 -14.09
C MET A 682 -18.15 2.70 -14.87
N PHE A 683 -18.95 2.66 -15.94
CA PHE A 683 -19.29 3.82 -16.78
C PHE A 683 -20.73 4.33 -16.57
N GLY A 684 -21.37 3.92 -15.47
CA GLY A 684 -22.75 4.23 -15.13
C GLY A 684 -23.71 3.03 -15.30
N ASP A 685 -24.88 3.12 -14.66
CA ASP A 685 -25.90 2.07 -14.69
C ASP A 685 -26.72 2.04 -16.00
N ASP A 686 -26.78 3.15 -16.72
CA ASP A 686 -27.33 3.26 -18.07
C ASP A 686 -26.26 3.01 -19.14
N LEU A 687 -26.09 1.74 -19.52
CA LEU A 687 -25.11 1.29 -20.52
C LEU A 687 -25.32 1.90 -21.91
N THR A 688 -26.55 2.34 -22.23
CA THR A 688 -26.83 3.03 -23.50
C THR A 688 -26.35 4.48 -23.44
N ALA A 689 -26.56 5.16 -22.30
CA ALA A 689 -26.06 6.51 -22.09
C ALA A 689 -24.52 6.57 -22.03
N ALA A 690 -23.88 5.49 -21.57
CA ALA A 690 -22.42 5.33 -21.60
C ALA A 690 -21.83 5.28 -23.02
N GLY A 691 -22.65 5.05 -24.06
CA GLY A 691 -22.23 5.17 -25.46
C GLY A 691 -21.54 3.93 -26.03
N PHE A 692 -21.70 2.75 -25.41
CA PHE A 692 -21.14 1.51 -25.96
C PHE A 692 -21.87 1.05 -27.22
N ASP A 693 -21.13 0.75 -28.28
CA ASP A 693 -21.67 0.18 -29.52
C ASP A 693 -21.81 -1.34 -29.46
N ALA A 694 -20.94 -2.01 -28.69
CA ALA A 694 -21.05 -3.42 -28.37
C ALA A 694 -20.51 -3.72 -26.97
N ILE A 695 -21.09 -4.73 -26.34
CA ILE A 695 -20.59 -5.27 -25.06
C ILE A 695 -20.26 -6.76 -25.24
N PHE A 696 -19.12 -7.20 -24.72
CA PHE A 696 -18.66 -8.57 -24.68
C PHE A 696 -18.72 -9.07 -23.24
N VAL A 697 -19.59 -10.04 -22.95
CA VAL A 697 -19.81 -10.62 -21.62
C VAL A 697 -19.09 -11.95 -21.53
N LEU A 698 -18.04 -12.04 -20.73
CA LEU A 698 -17.20 -13.23 -20.63
C LEU A 698 -17.47 -13.93 -19.29
N LEU A 699 -18.24 -15.01 -19.30
CA LEU A 699 -18.60 -15.75 -18.08
C LEU A 699 -17.63 -16.91 -17.77
N GLY A 700 -16.66 -17.19 -18.64
CA GLY A 700 -15.66 -18.23 -18.40
C GLY A 700 -16.16 -19.67 -18.52
N ILE A 701 -15.31 -20.63 -18.15
CA ILE A 701 -15.54 -22.07 -18.26
C ILE A 701 -15.16 -22.74 -16.94
N TYR A 702 -15.91 -23.76 -16.52
CA TYR A 702 -15.65 -24.44 -15.25
C TYR A 702 -14.19 -24.95 -15.14
N SER A 703 -13.49 -24.73 -14.02
CA SER A 703 -13.98 -24.17 -12.75
C SER A 703 -13.86 -22.65 -12.60
N ASN A 704 -13.37 -21.97 -13.64
CA ASN A 704 -13.16 -20.53 -13.69
C ASN A 704 -14.33 -19.85 -14.40
N ASN A 705 -15.56 -20.12 -13.95
CA ASN A 705 -16.77 -19.55 -14.54
C ASN A 705 -17.59 -18.76 -13.52
N HIS A 706 -18.25 -17.73 -14.02
CA HIS A 706 -19.25 -16.95 -13.32
C HIS A 706 -20.66 -17.40 -13.71
N VAL A 707 -21.47 -17.74 -12.70
CA VAL A 707 -22.88 -18.07 -12.90
C VAL A 707 -23.71 -16.80 -12.88
N LEU A 708 -24.06 -16.31 -14.07
CA LEU A 708 -24.87 -15.10 -14.21
C LEU A 708 -26.22 -15.27 -13.50
N SER A 709 -26.50 -14.37 -12.55
CA SER A 709 -27.69 -14.41 -11.71
C SER A 709 -28.66 -13.26 -12.03
N GLU A 710 -29.95 -13.48 -11.82
CA GLU A 710 -30.97 -12.44 -12.03
C GLU A 710 -30.73 -11.23 -11.11
N GLY A 711 -30.66 -10.01 -11.66
CA GLY A 711 -30.28 -8.82 -10.90
C GLY A 711 -30.06 -7.57 -11.77
N ALA A 712 -29.47 -6.53 -11.18
CA ALA A 712 -29.26 -5.23 -11.83
C ALA A 712 -28.47 -5.35 -13.14
N GLN A 713 -27.40 -6.15 -13.16
CA GLN A 713 -26.57 -6.37 -14.34
C GLN A 713 -27.37 -6.96 -15.51
N VAL A 714 -28.20 -7.98 -15.23
CA VAL A 714 -29.10 -8.59 -16.22
C VAL A 714 -30.11 -7.56 -16.75
N TYR A 715 -30.70 -6.75 -15.87
CA TYR A 715 -31.66 -5.73 -16.29
C TYR A 715 -31.03 -4.61 -17.13
N ALA A 716 -29.79 -4.21 -16.81
CA ALA A 716 -29.05 -3.21 -17.59
C ALA A 716 -28.71 -3.74 -18.99
N LEU A 717 -28.22 -4.98 -19.10
CA LEU A 717 -27.95 -5.62 -20.40
C LEU A 717 -29.22 -5.80 -21.24
N ILE A 718 -30.36 -6.11 -20.60
CA ILE A 718 -31.65 -6.17 -21.29
C ILE A 718 -32.06 -4.78 -21.79
N SER A 719 -31.96 -3.75 -20.94
CA SER A 719 -32.28 -2.37 -21.32
C SER A 719 -31.42 -1.90 -22.50
N TYR A 720 -30.14 -2.25 -22.47
CA TYR A 720 -29.18 -2.00 -23.54
C TYR A 720 -29.62 -2.65 -24.87
N LEU A 721 -30.00 -3.93 -24.86
CA LEU A 721 -30.53 -4.62 -26.05
C LEU A 721 -31.88 -4.04 -26.52
N GLU A 722 -32.77 -3.67 -25.59
CA GLU A 722 -34.05 -3.04 -25.93
C GLU A 722 -33.88 -1.67 -26.59
N SER A 723 -32.74 -1.00 -26.33
CA SER A 723 -32.42 0.31 -26.89
C SER A 723 -31.95 0.30 -28.36
N GLY A 724 -31.57 -0.86 -28.90
CA GLY A 724 -31.04 -0.95 -30.27
C GLY A 724 -29.70 -1.68 -30.41
N SER A 725 -29.05 -2.00 -29.29
CA SER A 725 -27.60 -2.29 -29.27
C SER A 725 -27.28 -3.79 -29.42
N SER A 726 -25.98 -4.12 -29.38
CA SER A 726 -25.47 -5.46 -29.67
C SER A 726 -24.67 -6.09 -28.54
N LEU A 727 -24.88 -7.38 -28.28
CA LEU A 727 -24.26 -8.10 -27.15
C LEU A 727 -23.64 -9.43 -27.58
N TYR A 728 -22.39 -9.66 -27.18
CA TYR A 728 -21.76 -10.97 -27.21
C TYR A 728 -21.74 -11.58 -25.80
N MET A 729 -21.98 -12.90 -25.67
CA MET A 729 -21.85 -13.60 -24.39
C MET A 729 -21.25 -15.01 -24.57
N GLU A 730 -20.25 -15.33 -23.77
CA GLU A 730 -19.66 -16.68 -23.70
C GLU A 730 -19.79 -17.29 -22.31
N GLY A 731 -19.92 -18.61 -22.26
CA GLY A 731 -19.82 -19.39 -21.01
C GLY A 731 -20.00 -20.89 -21.26
N GLY A 732 -19.21 -21.74 -20.59
CA GLY A 732 -19.26 -23.19 -20.77
C GLY A 732 -20.61 -23.79 -20.37
N ASP A 733 -21.04 -23.49 -19.14
CA ASP A 733 -22.23 -24.02 -18.47
C ASP A 733 -23.48 -23.12 -18.59
N THR A 734 -23.30 -21.92 -19.14
CA THR A 734 -24.29 -20.83 -19.07
C THR A 734 -25.59 -21.15 -19.80
N TRP A 735 -25.58 -22.04 -20.80
CA TRP A 735 -26.73 -22.27 -21.68
C TRP A 735 -27.57 -23.49 -21.29
N ALA A 736 -26.99 -24.53 -20.67
CA ALA A 736 -27.71 -25.78 -20.36
C ALA A 736 -27.66 -26.20 -18.89
N TYR A 737 -26.56 -25.92 -18.16
CA TYR A 737 -26.42 -26.33 -16.77
C TYR A 737 -26.92 -25.26 -15.80
N ASP A 738 -26.48 -24.03 -16.01
CA ASP A 738 -26.74 -22.91 -15.11
C ASP A 738 -28.21 -22.48 -15.11
N THR A 739 -28.60 -21.83 -14.02
CA THR A 739 -29.95 -21.28 -13.89
C THR A 739 -30.12 -20.10 -14.84
N GLN A 740 -30.93 -20.30 -15.88
CA GLN A 740 -31.21 -19.27 -16.89
C GLN A 740 -31.84 -18.01 -16.28
N THR A 741 -31.28 -16.84 -16.64
CA THR A 741 -31.80 -15.51 -16.29
C THR A 741 -32.75 -14.97 -17.37
N SER A 742 -33.38 -13.82 -17.10
CA SER A 742 -34.22 -13.12 -18.08
C SER A 742 -33.48 -12.61 -19.32
N LEU A 743 -32.14 -12.54 -19.32
CA LEU A 743 -31.32 -12.17 -20.48
C LEU A 743 -31.22 -13.29 -21.54
N HIS A 744 -31.12 -14.55 -21.11
CA HIS A 744 -30.85 -15.69 -21.99
C HIS A 744 -31.83 -15.82 -23.18
N PRO A 745 -33.15 -15.57 -23.03
CA PRO A 745 -34.08 -15.58 -24.16
C PRO A 745 -33.75 -14.58 -25.28
N TYR A 746 -33.02 -13.49 -25.01
CA TYR A 746 -32.62 -12.51 -26.03
C TYR A 746 -31.60 -13.10 -27.01
N PHE A 747 -30.84 -14.12 -26.61
CA PHE A 747 -29.88 -14.79 -27.51
C PHE A 747 -30.54 -15.78 -28.47
N GLY A 748 -31.79 -16.18 -28.20
CA GLY A 748 -32.48 -17.18 -29.03
C GLY A 748 -31.78 -18.54 -29.07
N ILE A 749 -31.13 -18.93 -27.96
CA ILE A 749 -30.37 -20.18 -27.81
C ILE A 749 -31.14 -21.18 -26.94
N ASP A 750 -31.09 -22.46 -27.32
CA ASP A 750 -31.53 -23.60 -26.51
C ASP A 750 -30.30 -24.46 -26.19
N GLY A 751 -29.95 -24.59 -24.90
CA GLY A 751 -28.91 -25.48 -24.41
C GLY A 751 -29.40 -26.93 -24.38
N LEU A 752 -28.96 -27.74 -25.35
CA LEU A 752 -29.45 -29.12 -25.52
C LEU A 752 -28.82 -30.10 -24.53
N ALA A 753 -27.58 -29.84 -24.13
CA ALA A 753 -26.82 -30.67 -23.20
C ALA A 753 -25.63 -29.89 -22.63
N ASP A 754 -25.39 -30.11 -21.35
CA ASP A 754 -24.23 -29.75 -20.49
C ASP A 754 -22.83 -30.13 -21.06
N GLY A 755 -22.80 -30.88 -22.17
CA GLY A 755 -21.57 -31.22 -22.85
C GLY A 755 -20.53 -31.99 -22.02
N THR A 756 -19.28 -31.94 -22.48
CA THR A 756 -18.07 -32.42 -21.79
C THR A 756 -16.85 -31.62 -22.33
N GLY A 757 -15.63 -32.07 -22.02
CA GLY A 757 -14.40 -31.50 -22.60
C GLY A 757 -13.97 -32.10 -23.93
N ASP A 758 -14.75 -31.90 -24.98
CA ASP A 758 -14.51 -32.49 -26.31
C ASP A 758 -14.46 -31.45 -27.45
N LEU A 759 -14.43 -30.15 -27.12
CA LEU A 759 -14.21 -29.08 -28.10
C LEU A 759 -12.78 -29.15 -28.64
N SER A 760 -12.58 -29.14 -29.96
CA SER A 760 -11.21 -29.25 -30.50
C SER A 760 -11.00 -28.59 -31.84
N ALA A 761 -11.99 -28.66 -32.73
CA ALA A 761 -11.91 -28.10 -34.06
C ALA A 761 -13.22 -27.37 -34.37
N VAL A 762 -13.20 -26.05 -34.21
CA VAL A 762 -14.35 -25.16 -34.40
C VAL A 762 -14.36 -24.68 -35.84
N ALA A 763 -15.48 -24.87 -36.54
CA ALA A 763 -15.65 -24.46 -37.92
C ALA A 763 -16.86 -23.54 -38.07
N GLY A 764 -16.78 -22.60 -39.00
CA GLY A 764 -17.88 -21.71 -39.32
C GLY A 764 -18.94 -22.36 -40.22
N ILE A 765 -20.20 -21.96 -40.01
CA ILE A 765 -21.36 -22.52 -40.71
C ILE A 765 -21.54 -21.87 -42.09
N ALA A 766 -21.68 -22.69 -43.13
CA ALA A 766 -21.94 -22.22 -44.49
C ALA A 766 -23.23 -21.38 -44.59
N GLY A 767 -23.17 -20.25 -45.30
CA GLY A 767 -24.27 -19.30 -45.42
C GLY A 767 -24.36 -18.28 -44.28
N THR A 768 -23.35 -18.19 -43.41
CA THR A 768 -23.27 -17.22 -42.29
C THR A 768 -22.02 -16.36 -42.41
N PHE A 769 -21.87 -15.34 -41.55
CA PHE A 769 -20.69 -14.47 -41.52
C PHE A 769 -19.39 -15.18 -41.12
N THR A 770 -19.48 -16.42 -40.63
CA THR A 770 -18.32 -17.27 -40.31
C THR A 770 -17.97 -18.27 -41.43
N GLU A 771 -18.68 -18.27 -42.57
CA GLU A 771 -18.50 -19.27 -43.62
C GLU A 771 -17.02 -19.39 -44.06
N GLY A 772 -16.48 -20.60 -43.98
CA GLY A 772 -15.12 -20.91 -44.43
C GLY A 772 -14.01 -20.62 -43.41
N MET A 773 -14.37 -20.22 -42.19
CA MET A 773 -13.43 -20.12 -41.06
C MET A 773 -13.23 -21.49 -40.39
N ASP A 774 -11.98 -21.80 -40.03
CA ASP A 774 -11.59 -23.05 -39.38
C ASP A 774 -10.58 -22.74 -38.26
N PHE A 775 -10.85 -23.20 -37.05
CA PHE A 775 -10.05 -22.92 -35.86
C PHE A 775 -9.67 -24.22 -35.13
N SER A 776 -8.47 -24.25 -34.56
CA SER A 776 -8.16 -25.21 -33.49
C SER A 776 -8.47 -24.57 -32.15
N TYR A 777 -8.89 -25.36 -31.17
CA TYR A 777 -9.20 -24.86 -29.83
C TYR A 777 -8.21 -25.38 -28.80
N SER A 778 -7.65 -24.48 -28.00
CA SER A 778 -6.67 -24.76 -26.94
C SER A 778 -7.00 -24.13 -25.60
N GLY A 779 -8.13 -23.42 -25.49
CA GLY A 779 -8.62 -22.84 -24.23
C GLY A 779 -9.22 -23.88 -23.29
N GLU A 780 -9.84 -23.39 -22.22
CA GLU A 780 -10.53 -24.23 -21.24
C GLU A 780 -11.69 -24.99 -21.89
N ASN A 781 -11.90 -26.22 -21.45
CA ASN A 781 -12.71 -27.19 -22.19
C ASN A 781 -13.39 -28.14 -21.22
N ALA A 782 -14.11 -27.59 -20.24
CA ALA A 782 -14.97 -28.36 -19.36
C ALA A 782 -16.42 -28.01 -19.67
N TRP A 783 -17.28 -29.04 -19.71
CA TRP A 783 -18.74 -28.87 -19.83
C TRP A 783 -19.17 -27.90 -20.95
N ILE A 784 -18.66 -28.13 -22.17
CA ILE A 784 -18.97 -27.27 -23.32
C ILE A 784 -20.39 -27.53 -23.80
N ASP A 785 -21.31 -26.62 -23.50
CA ASP A 785 -22.71 -26.75 -23.88
C ASP A 785 -22.92 -26.98 -25.39
N HIS A 786 -23.84 -27.90 -25.70
CA HIS A 786 -24.32 -28.14 -27.06
C HIS A 786 -25.51 -27.24 -27.37
N LEU A 787 -25.37 -26.34 -28.34
CA LEU A 787 -26.34 -25.29 -28.60
C LEU A 787 -27.30 -25.64 -29.74
N SER A 788 -28.46 -24.98 -29.75
CA SER A 788 -29.37 -24.95 -30.90
C SER A 788 -30.07 -23.61 -31.02
N PRO A 789 -30.30 -23.09 -32.24
CA PRO A 789 -31.17 -21.93 -32.42
C PRO A 789 -32.61 -22.23 -32.00
N ALA A 790 -33.17 -21.40 -31.13
CA ALA A 790 -34.51 -21.57 -30.55
C ALA A 790 -35.61 -20.74 -31.24
N THR A 791 -35.24 -19.69 -31.98
CA THR A 791 -36.17 -18.73 -32.61
C THR A 791 -36.00 -18.69 -34.13
N GLU A 792 -36.94 -18.04 -34.84
CA GLU A 792 -36.85 -17.86 -36.31
C GLU A 792 -35.75 -16.86 -36.73
N THR A 793 -35.30 -16.01 -35.80
CA THR A 793 -34.26 -14.99 -35.99
C THR A 793 -32.87 -15.49 -35.59
N ALA A 794 -32.78 -16.62 -34.89
CA ALA A 794 -31.53 -17.25 -34.48
C ALA A 794 -31.04 -18.30 -35.50
N PHE A 795 -29.73 -18.38 -35.67
CA PHE A 795 -29.07 -19.35 -36.55
C PHE A 795 -27.68 -19.73 -36.00
N ALA A 796 -27.28 -20.99 -36.21
CA ALA A 796 -25.98 -21.47 -35.77
C ALA A 796 -24.88 -20.84 -36.63
N VAL A 797 -23.80 -20.40 -35.99
CA VAL A 797 -22.64 -19.78 -36.65
C VAL A 797 -21.37 -20.60 -36.47
N LEU A 798 -21.21 -21.33 -35.36
CA LEU A 798 -20.01 -22.13 -35.12
C LEU A 798 -20.39 -23.57 -34.72
N GLU A 799 -19.64 -24.55 -35.23
CA GLU A 799 -19.76 -25.97 -34.87
C GLU A 799 -18.42 -26.58 -34.46
N ASN A 800 -18.44 -27.44 -33.44
CA ASN A 800 -17.36 -28.41 -33.25
C ASN A 800 -17.52 -29.49 -34.33
N THR A 801 -16.43 -29.83 -35.04
CA THR A 801 -16.51 -30.78 -36.15
C THR A 801 -16.42 -32.24 -35.69
N ASN A 802 -15.88 -32.50 -34.50
CA ASN A 802 -15.77 -33.86 -33.95
C ASN A 802 -15.64 -33.89 -32.40
N PRO A 803 -16.67 -34.37 -31.68
CA PRO A 803 -17.99 -34.76 -32.19
C PRO A 803 -18.77 -33.54 -32.71
N ALA A 804 -19.70 -33.77 -33.64
CA ALA A 804 -20.44 -32.70 -34.29
C ALA A 804 -21.57 -32.13 -33.41
N TYR A 805 -21.46 -30.85 -33.04
CA TYR A 805 -22.49 -30.07 -32.34
C TYR A 805 -22.27 -28.56 -32.56
N PHE A 806 -23.31 -27.76 -32.41
CA PHE A 806 -23.17 -26.29 -32.47
C PHE A 806 -22.64 -25.77 -31.15
N CYS A 807 -21.67 -24.87 -31.23
CA CYS A 807 -21.03 -24.22 -30.08
C CYS A 807 -21.09 -22.68 -30.18
N GLY A 808 -21.71 -22.14 -31.23
CA GLY A 808 -22.02 -20.72 -31.35
C GLY A 808 -23.29 -20.46 -32.15
N VAL A 809 -24.13 -19.53 -31.67
CA VAL A 809 -25.41 -19.13 -32.28
C VAL A 809 -25.49 -17.61 -32.30
N ALA A 810 -25.91 -17.05 -33.44
CA ALA A 810 -26.22 -15.64 -33.57
C ALA A 810 -27.74 -15.45 -33.67
N ASN A 811 -28.25 -14.32 -33.20
CA ASN A 811 -29.64 -13.92 -33.30
C ASN A 811 -29.72 -12.49 -33.85
N ALA A 812 -30.37 -12.34 -35.00
CA ALA A 812 -30.52 -11.07 -35.71
C ALA A 812 -31.99 -10.67 -35.73
N THR A 813 -32.35 -9.67 -34.91
CA THR A 813 -33.73 -9.16 -34.84
C THR A 813 -33.84 -7.81 -35.56
N ASP A 814 -35.05 -7.26 -35.67
CA ASP A 814 -35.24 -5.90 -36.19
C ASP A 814 -34.72 -4.81 -35.23
N ASN A 815 -34.40 -5.14 -33.97
CA ASN A 815 -34.09 -4.17 -32.91
C ASN A 815 -32.73 -4.38 -32.24
N TYR A 816 -32.14 -5.56 -32.28
CA TYR A 816 -30.85 -5.87 -31.66
C TYR A 816 -30.22 -7.10 -32.31
N SER A 817 -28.91 -7.25 -32.10
CA SER A 817 -28.13 -8.39 -32.55
C SER A 817 -27.38 -9.01 -31.36
N THR A 818 -27.37 -10.34 -31.25
CA THR A 818 -26.61 -11.04 -30.20
C THR A 818 -25.87 -12.25 -30.74
N ILE A 819 -24.72 -12.58 -30.15
CA ILE A 819 -23.97 -13.80 -30.43
C ILE A 819 -23.65 -14.50 -29.11
N GLY A 820 -24.02 -15.77 -28.98
CA GLY A 820 -23.70 -16.61 -27.82
C GLY A 820 -22.80 -17.78 -28.19
N THR A 821 -21.77 -18.06 -27.38
CA THR A 821 -20.91 -19.27 -27.52
C THR A 821 -20.83 -20.07 -26.22
N SER A 822 -20.59 -21.37 -26.35
CA SER A 822 -20.33 -22.25 -25.20
C SER A 822 -18.84 -22.39 -24.86
N PHE A 823 -18.01 -21.54 -25.43
CA PHE A 823 -16.55 -21.57 -25.29
C PHE A 823 -15.97 -20.15 -25.31
N GLN A 824 -14.74 -20.02 -24.81
CA GLN A 824 -13.98 -18.78 -24.76
C GLN A 824 -13.36 -18.43 -26.12
N LEU A 825 -13.62 -17.25 -26.67
CA LEU A 825 -13.03 -16.83 -27.96
C LEU A 825 -11.50 -16.83 -27.95
N GLY A 826 -10.89 -16.40 -26.85
CA GLY A 826 -9.43 -16.40 -26.67
C GLY A 826 -8.81 -17.80 -26.69
N GLY A 827 -9.62 -18.84 -26.54
CA GLY A 827 -9.20 -20.24 -26.69
C GLY A 827 -9.00 -20.69 -28.14
N LEU A 828 -9.42 -19.89 -29.14
CA LEU A 828 -9.21 -20.19 -30.56
C LEU A 828 -7.77 -19.88 -30.99
N SER A 829 -7.12 -20.86 -31.61
CA SER A 829 -5.77 -20.72 -32.15
C SER A 829 -5.75 -19.92 -33.46
N GLY A 830 -4.75 -19.04 -33.59
CA GLY A 830 -4.50 -18.26 -34.81
C GLY A 830 -4.98 -16.81 -34.65
N SER A 831 -4.04 -15.88 -34.45
CA SER A 831 -4.37 -14.48 -34.20
C SER A 831 -5.03 -13.79 -35.39
N GLU A 832 -4.60 -14.11 -36.62
CA GLU A 832 -5.21 -13.57 -37.84
C GLU A 832 -6.63 -14.11 -38.04
N GLU A 833 -6.82 -15.41 -37.81
CA GLU A 833 -8.13 -16.05 -37.90
C GLU A 833 -9.09 -15.53 -36.84
N LEU A 834 -8.64 -15.37 -35.59
CA LEU A 834 -9.45 -14.79 -34.52
C LEU A 834 -9.79 -13.32 -34.81
N THR A 835 -8.84 -12.53 -35.31
CA THR A 835 -9.09 -11.15 -35.74
C THR A 835 -10.15 -11.12 -36.85
N ALA A 836 -10.11 -12.05 -37.80
CA ALA A 836 -11.12 -12.15 -38.85
C ALA A 836 -12.51 -12.55 -38.32
N LEU A 837 -12.57 -13.42 -37.30
CA LEU A 837 -13.82 -13.76 -36.62
C LEU A 837 -14.40 -12.54 -35.89
N VAL A 838 -13.58 -11.86 -35.09
CA VAL A 838 -14.00 -10.65 -34.36
C VAL A 838 -14.44 -9.55 -35.32
N ALA A 839 -13.73 -9.35 -36.45
CA ALA A 839 -14.14 -8.41 -37.49
C ALA A 839 -15.53 -8.74 -38.05
N ALA A 840 -15.80 -10.02 -38.34
CA ALA A 840 -17.10 -10.46 -38.84
C ALA A 840 -18.21 -10.35 -37.78
N MET A 841 -17.88 -10.53 -36.49
CA MET A 841 -18.81 -10.30 -35.37
C MET A 841 -19.15 -8.81 -35.22
N LEU A 842 -18.15 -7.93 -35.29
CA LEU A 842 -18.37 -6.49 -35.23
C LEU A 842 -19.18 -6.00 -36.44
N GLU A 843 -18.91 -6.50 -37.65
CA GLU A 843 -19.72 -6.21 -38.84
C GLU A 843 -21.16 -6.70 -38.66
N PHE A 844 -21.37 -7.87 -38.07
CA PHE A 844 -22.70 -8.39 -37.75
C PHE A 844 -23.46 -7.52 -36.72
N PHE A 845 -22.74 -6.87 -35.82
CA PHE A 845 -23.29 -5.91 -34.86
C PHE A 845 -23.55 -4.51 -35.45
N ASP A 846 -23.25 -4.29 -36.74
CA ASP A 846 -23.20 -2.96 -37.37
C ASP A 846 -22.18 -2.01 -36.70
N VAL A 847 -21.19 -2.58 -36.01
CA VAL A 847 -20.07 -1.91 -35.30
C VAL A 847 -18.76 -1.99 -36.11
N GLY A 848 -18.72 -2.87 -37.11
CA GLY A 848 -17.55 -3.18 -37.93
C GLY A 848 -17.51 -2.43 -39.27
N GLY A 849 -16.38 -1.78 -39.50
CA GLY A 849 -16.04 -1.04 -40.71
C GLY A 849 -14.99 0.00 -40.34
N ALA A 850 -13.91 0.14 -41.11
CA ALA A 850 -13.02 1.28 -40.96
C ALA A 850 -13.89 2.54 -40.96
N VAL A 851 -13.75 3.38 -39.92
CA VAL A 851 -14.39 4.70 -39.85
C VAL A 851 -14.20 5.34 -41.23
N PRO A 852 -15.28 5.74 -41.95
CA PRO A 852 -15.11 6.41 -43.22
C PRO A 852 -14.20 7.61 -42.98
N CYS A 853 -13.01 7.61 -43.59
CA CYS A 853 -12.18 8.80 -43.56
C CYS A 853 -13.00 9.92 -44.22
N GLU A 854 -13.09 11.09 -43.60
CA GLU A 854 -13.72 12.23 -44.24
C GLU A 854 -12.76 12.77 -45.30
N ASN A 855 -13.01 12.44 -46.58
CA ASN A 855 -12.14 12.85 -47.69
C ASN A 855 -11.82 14.35 -47.64
N GLY A 856 -10.52 14.66 -47.52
CA GLY A 856 -9.98 16.01 -47.47
C GLY A 856 -9.78 16.59 -46.08
N ASP A 857 -10.23 15.94 -45.01
CA ASP A 857 -9.95 16.32 -43.62
C ASP A 857 -8.86 15.40 -43.05
N LEU A 858 -7.61 15.87 -43.06
CA LEU A 858 -6.44 15.08 -42.68
C LEU A 858 -6.03 15.33 -41.23
N ASN A 859 -6.56 16.37 -40.60
CA ASN A 859 -6.32 16.66 -39.19
C ASN A 859 -7.50 16.25 -38.28
N ALA A 860 -8.59 15.76 -38.88
CA ALA A 860 -9.81 15.28 -38.24
C ALA A 860 -10.51 16.35 -37.39
N ASP A 861 -10.42 17.62 -37.78
CA ASP A 861 -11.07 18.74 -37.09
C ASP A 861 -12.51 19.02 -37.58
N GLY A 862 -12.99 18.24 -38.55
CA GLY A 862 -14.31 18.34 -39.18
C GLY A 862 -14.41 19.47 -40.20
N ILE A 863 -13.31 20.15 -40.55
CA ILE A 863 -13.26 21.30 -41.44
C ILE A 863 -12.12 21.15 -42.45
N ILE A 864 -12.46 20.86 -43.71
CA ILE A 864 -11.49 20.86 -44.80
C ILE A 864 -10.95 22.29 -45.05
N ASP A 865 -9.71 22.54 -44.64
CA ASP A 865 -9.05 23.83 -44.74
C ASP A 865 -7.57 23.74 -45.20
N VAL A 866 -6.82 24.84 -45.05
CA VAL A 866 -5.43 24.90 -45.52
C VAL A 866 -4.47 24.03 -44.71
N PHE A 867 -4.81 23.66 -43.48
CA PHE A 867 -4.02 22.76 -42.64
C PHE A 867 -4.06 21.32 -43.18
N ASP A 868 -5.19 20.87 -43.70
CA ASP A 868 -5.31 19.57 -44.38
C ASP A 868 -4.50 19.54 -45.67
N LEU A 869 -4.55 20.65 -46.41
CA LEU A 869 -3.74 20.81 -47.63
C LEU A 869 -2.23 20.68 -47.34
N ILE A 870 -1.77 21.24 -46.23
CA ILE A 870 -0.36 21.15 -45.81
C ILE A 870 0.00 19.69 -45.52
N LYS A 871 -0.88 18.93 -44.88
CA LYS A 871 -0.68 17.50 -44.62
C LYS A 871 -0.62 16.68 -45.91
N ILE A 872 -1.54 16.88 -46.86
CA ILE A 872 -1.49 16.18 -48.17
C ILE A 872 -0.16 16.47 -48.88
N VAL A 873 0.32 17.72 -48.83
CA VAL A 873 1.62 18.10 -49.40
C VAL A 873 2.79 17.40 -48.70
N ASN A 874 2.75 17.28 -47.37
CA ASN A 874 3.80 16.61 -46.60
C ASN A 874 3.85 15.10 -46.91
N ILE A 875 2.68 14.46 -47.10
CA ILE A 875 2.56 13.06 -47.52
C ILE A 875 3.18 12.89 -48.91
N ILE A 876 2.79 13.71 -49.89
CA ILE A 876 3.31 13.63 -51.28
C ILE A 876 4.82 13.90 -51.34
N LEU A 877 5.34 14.80 -50.50
CA LEU A 877 6.77 15.12 -50.45
C LEU A 877 7.59 14.12 -49.64
N GLY A 878 6.96 13.14 -48.98
CA GLY A 878 7.62 12.22 -48.05
C GLY A 878 8.28 12.92 -46.87
N ILE A 879 7.73 14.08 -46.48
CA ILE A 879 8.13 14.83 -45.28
C ILE A 879 7.45 14.23 -44.05
N GLU A 880 6.24 13.70 -44.21
CA GLU A 880 5.53 12.94 -43.19
C GLU A 880 6.16 11.54 -43.06
N PRO A 881 6.85 11.22 -41.94
CA PRO A 881 7.59 9.97 -41.81
C PRO A 881 6.72 8.71 -41.68
N ASP A 882 5.48 8.82 -41.18
CA ASP A 882 4.59 7.67 -40.94
C ASP A 882 3.10 8.08 -40.93
N PRO A 883 2.50 8.40 -42.10
CA PRO A 883 1.09 8.78 -42.17
C PRO A 883 0.18 7.60 -41.81
N THR A 884 -0.84 7.87 -41.00
CA THR A 884 -1.84 6.86 -40.59
C THR A 884 -2.69 6.38 -41.78
N GLU A 885 -3.32 5.21 -41.66
CA GLU A 885 -4.24 4.73 -42.71
C GLU A 885 -5.43 5.68 -42.93
N GLY A 886 -5.90 6.35 -41.87
CA GLY A 886 -6.92 7.39 -41.94
C GLY A 886 -6.45 8.64 -42.71
N GLU A 887 -5.22 9.09 -42.48
CA GLU A 887 -4.62 10.21 -43.24
C GLU A 887 -4.38 9.85 -44.70
N LEU A 888 -3.95 8.62 -44.99
CA LEU A 888 -3.77 8.14 -46.37
C LEU A 888 -5.11 8.06 -47.10
N CYS A 889 -6.15 7.59 -46.41
CA CYS A 889 -7.52 7.53 -46.92
C CYS A 889 -8.08 8.95 -47.18
N ALA A 890 -7.98 9.87 -46.21
CA ALA A 890 -8.46 11.25 -46.37
C ALA A 890 -7.65 12.06 -47.41
N ALA A 891 -6.38 11.70 -47.64
CA ALA A 891 -5.50 12.32 -48.63
C ALA A 891 -5.83 11.95 -50.09
N ASP A 892 -6.39 10.76 -50.33
CA ASP A 892 -6.89 10.32 -51.65
C ASP A 892 -8.28 10.91 -51.91
N TYR A 893 -8.32 12.24 -52.04
CA TYR A 893 -9.56 13.00 -52.11
C TYR A 893 -10.43 12.58 -53.31
N ASP A 894 -9.85 12.03 -54.36
CA ASP A 894 -10.58 11.58 -55.54
C ASP A 894 -10.82 10.09 -55.72
N ASP A 895 -10.49 9.31 -54.69
CA ASP A 895 -10.71 7.88 -54.59
C ASP A 895 -10.11 7.10 -55.77
N ASP A 896 -9.00 7.57 -56.34
CA ASP A 896 -8.34 6.91 -57.48
C ASP A 896 -7.22 5.94 -57.07
N GLY A 897 -6.87 5.94 -55.78
CA GLY A 897 -5.90 5.06 -55.14
C GLY A 897 -4.46 5.59 -55.17
N ASP A 898 -4.21 6.78 -55.75
CA ASP A 898 -2.90 7.42 -55.81
C ASP A 898 -2.95 8.83 -55.18
N ILE A 899 -2.28 9.06 -54.04
CA ILE A 899 -2.18 10.41 -53.44
C ILE A 899 -1.22 11.28 -54.25
N ASP A 900 -1.74 12.23 -55.03
CA ASP A 900 -0.96 13.08 -55.91
C ASP A 900 -1.43 14.56 -56.00
N ILE A 901 -0.90 15.29 -56.99
CA ILE A 901 -1.19 16.72 -57.16
C ILE A 901 -2.66 16.99 -57.53
N PHE A 902 -3.39 16.00 -58.05
CA PHE A 902 -4.80 16.11 -58.40
C PHE A 902 -5.70 16.15 -57.16
N ASP A 903 -5.34 15.47 -56.07
CA ASP A 903 -6.01 15.57 -54.76
C ASP A 903 -5.88 16.96 -54.18
N ILE A 904 -4.65 17.50 -54.17
CA ILE A 904 -4.38 18.90 -53.76
C ILE A 904 -5.26 19.86 -54.54
N ILE A 905 -5.34 19.72 -55.87
CA ILE A 905 -6.13 20.63 -56.71
C ILE A 905 -7.61 20.57 -56.33
N LYS A 906 -8.13 19.40 -55.97
CA LYS A 906 -9.54 19.22 -55.60
C LYS A 906 -9.84 19.76 -54.22
N VAL A 907 -8.97 19.53 -53.24
CA VAL A 907 -9.07 20.13 -51.90
C VAL A 907 -8.98 21.66 -51.96
N VAL A 908 -8.05 22.23 -52.73
CA VAL A 908 -8.00 23.69 -52.93
C VAL A 908 -9.28 24.22 -53.58
N ASN A 909 -9.82 23.53 -54.59
CA ASN A 909 -11.08 23.95 -55.21
C ASN A 909 -12.25 23.87 -54.23
N TYR A 910 -12.27 22.88 -53.34
CA TYR A 910 -13.25 22.75 -52.26
C TYR A 910 -13.15 23.94 -51.30
N ILE A 911 -11.98 24.23 -50.76
CA ILE A 911 -11.72 25.34 -49.82
C ILE A 911 -12.11 26.69 -50.45
N LEU A 912 -11.84 26.88 -51.74
CA LEU A 912 -12.19 28.10 -52.46
C LEU A 912 -13.65 28.15 -52.96
N GLY A 913 -14.45 27.11 -52.72
CA GLY A 913 -15.86 27.03 -53.15
C GLY A 913 -16.05 26.97 -54.67
N ILE A 914 -15.06 26.45 -55.41
CA ILE A 914 -15.03 26.44 -56.88
C ILE A 914 -15.60 25.09 -57.37
N GLY A 915 -16.88 25.11 -57.76
CA GLY A 915 -17.57 23.90 -58.23
C GLY A 915 -16.95 23.27 -59.49
N ALA A 916 -17.04 21.93 -59.58
CA ALA A 916 -16.55 21.12 -60.68
C ALA A 916 -17.02 21.65 -62.06
N GLY A 917 -16.08 22.17 -62.85
CA GLY A 917 -16.32 22.67 -64.21
C GLY A 917 -16.05 24.15 -64.46
N GLN A 918 -15.62 24.93 -63.47
CA GLN A 918 -15.15 26.30 -63.68
C GLN A 918 -13.64 26.35 -63.95
N SER A 919 -13.23 26.99 -65.04
CA SER A 919 -11.81 27.24 -65.33
C SER A 919 -11.30 28.41 -64.48
N VAL A 920 -10.40 28.13 -63.54
CA VAL A 920 -9.78 29.14 -62.66
C VAL A 920 -8.51 29.69 -63.30
N ASN A 921 -8.37 31.02 -63.33
CA ASN A 921 -7.11 31.67 -63.67
C ASN A 921 -6.37 32.01 -62.37
N TRP A 922 -5.41 31.16 -61.99
CA TRP A 922 -4.60 31.26 -60.77
C TRP A 922 -3.74 32.53 -60.62
N PHE A 923 -3.78 33.43 -61.60
CA PHE A 923 -3.10 34.73 -61.56
C PHE A 923 -4.03 35.91 -61.28
N ASP A 924 -5.30 35.64 -60.93
CA ASP A 924 -6.24 36.69 -60.53
C ASP A 924 -5.99 37.13 -59.07
N ILE A 925 -5.86 38.45 -58.87
CA ILE A 925 -5.44 39.02 -57.59
C ILE A 925 -6.55 38.95 -56.53
N ASP A 926 -7.80 38.81 -56.95
CA ASP A 926 -8.95 38.68 -56.06
C ASP A 926 -9.04 37.28 -55.43
N VAL A 927 -8.50 36.24 -56.08
CA VAL A 927 -8.39 34.88 -55.51
C VAL A 927 -7.26 34.81 -54.48
N LEU A 928 -6.12 35.46 -54.76
CA LEU A 928 -4.97 35.55 -53.84
C LEU A 928 -5.30 36.28 -52.53
N ASN A 929 -6.28 37.18 -52.53
CA ASN A 929 -6.68 37.94 -51.33
C ASN A 929 -7.63 37.16 -50.41
N GLN A 930 -8.22 36.03 -50.85
CA GLN A 930 -9.08 35.19 -50.01
C GLN A 930 -8.29 34.17 -49.17
N VAL A 931 -7.04 33.86 -49.55
CA VAL A 931 -6.18 32.83 -48.91
C VAL A 931 -5.42 33.37 -47.67
N VAL A 932 -5.52 34.67 -47.35
CA VAL A 932 -4.72 35.32 -46.29
C VAL A 932 -5.61 35.89 -45.16
N LYS A 933 -6.66 35.18 -44.76
CA LYS A 933 -7.42 35.55 -43.57
C LYS A 933 -7.65 34.38 -42.65
#